data_AF-A0A1V5XG30-F1
#
_entry.id   AF-A0A1V5XG30-F1
#
_cell.length_a   1.000
_cell.length_b   1.000
_cell.length_c   1.000
_cell.angle_alpha   90.00
_cell.angle_beta   90.00
_cell.angle_gamma   90.00
#
_symmetry.space_group_name_H-M   'P 1'
#
loop_
_entity.id
_entity.type
_entity.pdbx_description
1 polymer ?
#
loop_
_entity_poly.entity_id
_entity_poly.type
_entity_poly.pdbx_seq_one_letter_code
_entity_poly.pdbx_strand_id
1 'polypeptide(L)'
;MAEIQPNDIGLATFADVGDVANLQTNAKEIVAAINEVYANGSGSTGDQMYMEGEDNAVIGGGNIIFGNHNRVFGKGNVVIGDNHLVIGSNKTITEYLGDVSFEWVDTYSKRIYFYIYSEGDVNFNIQVGDRVVVSIYQSWCDTEWSDWISFESEKFLTTVTEVNMSSGYIALADMPVSSNPPDSIHTILDYIYTSNFYILRNEYKKSGNGSVTMGSISSGTNSFTANNGSASGSTSAAVNGGIATGLNSFSCNSSSATGPNSFATNSSTVYQTYSSAFNYSNCYGYCSTSFNYGRTAGRAIKCVAMSVTAKTLTAASGENVSGLAGNKVLVRYKNNGNTIIHIIADVSSVSGQTIYLSSDTNLGWGNYGEGLISDGYIFRIESSNGYNLASGYGMAGGSYAQAHGLYTIAAHAGATIYGKYGASPAEYSWSLANGTSLASQGLAVKILQNGDIHTDGTLSSPCADYAEFFEWQDGNPDKEDRAGYFVKLIGDKIAKTDEFDTPLGVISAMPAIIGDSGEMHWQGKFVTDDFGRVQYHDVLIPAVTDEDGNIIEEERYELQPILNPDWDNTREYVPRLKRPEWSTVGVLGKLVVYDDGTLQPGDLCRAGAGGKAVKSISNGYPVLKRVSEDKVLIWFRG
;
A
#
# COMPACT_ATOMS: atom_id res chain seq x y z
N MET A 1 -52.68 45.52 -44.74
CA MET A 1 -52.41 44.08 -44.94
C MET A 1 -51.72 43.95 -46.27
N ALA A 2 -50.41 43.73 -46.29
CA ALA A 2 -49.68 43.47 -47.52
C ALA A 2 -49.83 41.98 -47.85
N GLU A 3 -50.32 41.70 -49.07
CA GLU A 3 -50.43 40.36 -49.64
C GLU A 3 -49.04 39.75 -49.81
N ILE A 4 -48.83 38.58 -49.20
CA ILE A 4 -47.68 37.72 -49.46
C ILE A 4 -47.87 37.14 -50.87
N GLN A 5 -46.92 37.38 -51.77
CA GLN A 5 -46.96 36.83 -53.13
C GLN A 5 -46.45 35.37 -53.09
N PRO A 6 -46.93 34.47 -53.97
CA PRO A 6 -46.58 33.04 -53.96
C PRO A 6 -45.08 32.71 -54.06
N ASN A 7 -44.24 33.70 -54.35
CA ASN A 7 -42.80 33.54 -54.54
C ASN A 7 -41.99 33.83 -53.25
N ASP A 8 -42.63 34.22 -52.15
CA ASP A 8 -41.98 34.53 -50.87
C ASP A 8 -41.78 33.28 -49.97
N ILE A 9 -42.20 32.10 -50.43
CA ILE A 9 -41.85 30.81 -49.81
C ILE A 9 -40.75 30.20 -50.67
N GLY A 10 -39.50 30.30 -50.22
CA GLY A 10 -38.39 29.55 -50.78
C GLY A 10 -38.63 28.05 -50.62
N LEU A 11 -39.34 27.44 -51.57
CA LEU A 11 -39.41 26.00 -51.74
C LEU A 11 -38.02 25.54 -52.17
N ALA A 12 -37.33 24.83 -51.27
CA ALA A 12 -36.10 24.13 -51.57
C ALA A 12 -36.28 23.32 -52.88
N THR A 13 -35.39 23.53 -53.83
CA THR A 13 -35.39 22.80 -55.09
C THR A 13 -34.85 21.39 -54.89
N PHE A 14 -35.13 20.44 -55.79
CA PHE A 14 -34.59 19.07 -55.70
C PHE A 14 -33.04 19.02 -55.66
N ALA A 15 -32.35 20.08 -56.08
CA ALA A 15 -30.90 20.20 -55.93
C ALA A 15 -30.47 20.44 -54.47
N ASP A 16 -31.34 21.02 -53.65
CA ASP A 16 -31.09 21.37 -52.24
C ASP A 16 -31.30 20.17 -51.28
N VAL A 17 -31.97 19.11 -51.74
CA VAL A 17 -32.34 17.92 -50.93
C VAL A 17 -31.38 16.73 -51.15
N GLY A 18 -30.43 16.85 -52.08
CA GLY A 18 -29.55 15.73 -52.47
C GLY A 18 -30.30 14.59 -53.18
N ASP A 19 -29.61 13.48 -53.45
CA ASP A 19 -30.21 12.31 -54.13
C ASP A 19 -31.26 11.62 -53.23
N VAL A 20 -32.50 12.08 -53.35
CA VAL A 20 -33.66 11.60 -52.61
C VAL A 20 -33.92 10.11 -52.85
N ALA A 21 -33.57 9.56 -54.02
CA ALA A 21 -33.73 8.14 -54.31
C ALA A 21 -32.74 7.29 -53.51
N ASN A 22 -31.50 7.76 -53.39
CA ASN A 22 -30.47 7.14 -52.56
C ASN A 22 -30.83 7.25 -51.06
N LEU A 23 -31.34 8.41 -50.62
CA LEU A 23 -31.88 8.60 -49.27
C LEU A 23 -33.05 7.66 -48.95
N GLN A 24 -34.00 7.49 -49.88
CA GLN A 24 -35.12 6.56 -49.71
C GLN A 24 -34.68 5.09 -49.73
N THR A 25 -33.65 4.75 -50.50
CA THR A 25 -33.06 3.41 -50.55
C THR A 25 -32.37 3.10 -49.23
N ASN A 26 -31.49 3.99 -48.77
CA ASN A 26 -30.81 3.86 -47.47
C ASN A 26 -31.80 3.84 -46.30
N ALA A 27 -32.85 4.67 -46.33
CA ALA A 27 -33.89 4.66 -45.31
C ALA A 27 -34.69 3.35 -45.31
N LYS A 28 -34.98 2.77 -46.48
CA LYS A 28 -35.63 1.46 -46.58
C LYS A 28 -34.74 0.33 -46.08
N GLU A 29 -33.45 0.36 -46.37
CA GLU A 29 -32.47 -0.60 -45.85
C GLU A 29 -32.34 -0.49 -44.34
N ILE A 30 -32.29 0.72 -43.78
CA ILE A 30 -32.27 0.96 -42.33
C ILE A 30 -33.57 0.47 -41.69
N VAL A 31 -34.73 0.78 -42.27
CA VAL A 31 -36.03 0.32 -41.74
C VAL A 31 -36.18 -1.19 -41.87
N ALA A 32 -35.68 -1.81 -42.94
CA ALA A 32 -35.65 -3.27 -43.09
C ALA A 32 -34.73 -3.92 -42.05
N ALA A 33 -33.53 -3.38 -41.85
CA ALA A 33 -32.60 -3.83 -40.80
C ALA A 33 -33.20 -3.66 -39.40
N ILE A 34 -33.86 -2.54 -39.11
CA ILE A 34 -34.57 -2.29 -37.84
C ILE A 34 -35.72 -3.29 -37.66
N ASN A 35 -36.51 -3.56 -38.70
CA ASN A 35 -37.62 -4.51 -38.63
C ASN A 35 -37.13 -5.96 -38.51
N GLU A 36 -35.98 -6.30 -39.09
CA GLU A 36 -35.32 -7.60 -38.92
C GLU A 36 -34.79 -7.78 -37.49
N VAL A 37 -34.13 -6.74 -36.94
CA VAL A 37 -33.75 -6.67 -35.52
C VAL A 37 -34.97 -6.83 -34.61
N TYR A 38 -36.11 -6.23 -34.98
CA TYR A 38 -37.36 -6.30 -34.21
C TYR A 38 -38.06 -7.66 -34.31
N ALA A 39 -37.89 -8.40 -35.41
CA ALA A 39 -38.59 -9.65 -35.67
C ALA A 39 -37.90 -10.88 -35.06
N ASN A 40 -36.57 -10.85 -34.92
CA ASN A 40 -35.77 -12.01 -34.49
C ASN A 40 -35.17 -11.91 -33.08
N GLY A 41 -35.33 -10.77 -32.38
CA GLY A 41 -34.70 -10.50 -31.06
C GLY A 41 -33.18 -10.26 -31.16
N SER A 42 -32.53 -10.84 -32.16
CA SER A 42 -31.15 -10.58 -32.57
C SER A 42 -31.07 -9.76 -33.85
N GLY A 43 -30.07 -8.89 -33.97
CA GLY A 43 -29.89 -8.03 -35.14
C GLY A 43 -28.45 -7.62 -35.34
N SER A 44 -27.98 -7.65 -36.59
CA SER A 44 -26.59 -7.32 -36.93
C SER A 44 -26.48 -6.38 -38.14
N THR A 45 -25.39 -5.62 -38.24
CA THR A 45 -25.04 -4.87 -39.47
C THR A 45 -23.67 -5.31 -39.99
N GLY A 46 -23.56 -5.49 -41.31
CA GLY A 46 -22.37 -6.06 -41.96
C GLY A 46 -22.32 -7.59 -41.85
N ASP A 47 -21.55 -8.24 -42.73
CA ASP A 47 -21.45 -9.69 -42.77
C ASP A 47 -20.70 -10.21 -41.54
N GLN A 48 -21.34 -11.08 -40.75
CA GLN A 48 -20.72 -11.75 -39.61
C GLN A 48 -20.12 -13.08 -40.03
N MET A 49 -19.01 -13.47 -39.41
CA MET A 49 -18.43 -14.78 -39.67
C MET A 49 -19.25 -15.90 -39.04
N TYR A 50 -19.77 -15.66 -37.84
CA TYR A 50 -20.62 -16.62 -37.14
C TYR A 50 -21.48 -15.91 -36.09
N MET A 51 -22.75 -16.31 -35.97
CA MET A 51 -23.62 -15.88 -34.88
C MET A 51 -24.58 -17.01 -34.51
N GLU A 52 -24.53 -17.45 -33.25
CA GLU A 52 -25.46 -18.40 -32.66
C GLU A 52 -25.85 -17.95 -31.25
N GLY A 53 -27.14 -18.09 -30.93
CA GLY A 53 -27.75 -17.68 -29.67
C GLY A 53 -28.77 -16.56 -29.82
N GLU A 54 -29.49 -16.28 -28.76
CA GLU A 54 -30.65 -15.38 -28.72
C GLU A 54 -30.27 -13.97 -28.25
N ASP A 55 -31.04 -12.97 -28.67
CA ASP A 55 -30.97 -11.57 -28.20
C ASP A 55 -29.59 -10.88 -28.34
N ASN A 56 -28.82 -11.24 -29.36
CA ASN A 56 -27.56 -10.58 -29.68
C ASN A 56 -27.76 -9.36 -30.60
N ALA A 57 -27.16 -8.22 -30.27
CA ALA A 57 -27.13 -7.02 -31.11
C ALA A 57 -25.70 -6.67 -31.54
N VAL A 58 -25.43 -6.64 -32.84
CA VAL A 58 -24.07 -6.44 -33.38
C VAL A 58 -24.02 -5.31 -34.41
N ILE A 59 -23.06 -4.40 -34.27
CA ILE A 59 -22.80 -3.33 -35.24
C ILE A 59 -21.36 -3.43 -35.73
N GLY A 60 -21.18 -3.71 -37.02
CA GLY A 60 -19.88 -3.98 -37.67
C GLY A 60 -19.72 -5.46 -38.05
N GLY A 61 -18.83 -5.77 -38.99
CA GLY A 61 -18.71 -7.12 -39.59
C GLY A 61 -17.51 -7.95 -39.12
N GLY A 62 -17.49 -9.23 -39.52
CA GLY A 62 -16.42 -10.18 -39.25
C GLY A 62 -16.39 -10.72 -37.82
N ASN A 63 -17.47 -10.57 -37.05
CA ASN A 63 -17.51 -11.05 -35.67
C ASN A 63 -17.95 -12.52 -35.61
N ILE A 64 -17.54 -13.20 -34.52
CA ILE A 64 -17.91 -14.57 -34.14
C ILE A 64 -18.60 -14.48 -32.79
N ILE A 65 -19.89 -14.76 -32.74
CA ILE A 65 -20.70 -14.71 -31.53
C ILE A 65 -21.31 -16.08 -31.27
N PHE A 66 -21.03 -16.66 -30.11
CA PHE A 66 -21.64 -17.89 -29.62
C PHE A 66 -22.11 -17.68 -28.17
N GLY A 67 -23.43 -17.50 -28.00
CA GLY A 67 -24.06 -17.21 -26.72
C GLY A 67 -25.16 -16.17 -26.84
N ASN A 68 -25.71 -15.74 -25.71
CA ASN A 68 -26.98 -14.98 -25.65
C ASN A 68 -26.79 -13.58 -25.06
N HIS A 69 -27.67 -12.65 -25.42
CA HIS A 69 -27.78 -11.30 -24.85
C HIS A 69 -26.52 -10.44 -24.97
N ASN A 70 -25.70 -10.64 -26.01
CA ASN A 70 -24.48 -9.86 -26.22
C ASN A 70 -24.74 -8.60 -27.05
N ARG A 71 -24.06 -7.51 -26.71
CA ARG A 71 -24.04 -6.26 -27.49
C ARG A 71 -22.63 -6.00 -27.97
N VAL A 72 -22.40 -5.98 -29.28
CA VAL A 72 -21.05 -5.86 -29.87
C VAL A 72 -21.01 -4.70 -30.85
N PHE A 73 -20.07 -3.79 -30.66
CA PHE A 73 -19.82 -2.64 -31.54
C PHE A 73 -18.38 -2.68 -32.04
N GLY A 74 -18.18 -3.13 -33.27
CA GLY A 74 -16.87 -3.19 -33.93
C GLY A 74 -16.71 -4.41 -34.84
N LYS A 75 -15.46 -4.72 -35.19
CA LYS A 75 -15.15 -5.74 -36.20
C LYS A 75 -14.20 -6.82 -35.69
N GLY A 76 -14.30 -8.04 -36.21
CA GLY A 76 -13.31 -9.10 -35.94
C GLY A 76 -13.32 -9.64 -34.51
N ASN A 77 -14.36 -9.35 -33.72
CA ASN A 77 -14.45 -9.78 -32.33
C ASN A 77 -14.86 -11.26 -32.23
N VAL A 78 -14.37 -11.94 -31.20
CA VAL A 78 -14.75 -13.31 -30.83
C VAL A 78 -15.40 -13.27 -29.45
N VAL A 79 -16.68 -13.61 -29.37
CA VAL A 79 -17.47 -13.61 -28.13
C VAL A 79 -18.11 -14.98 -27.94
N ILE A 80 -17.49 -15.81 -27.12
CA ILE A 80 -17.97 -17.11 -26.66
C ILE A 80 -18.42 -16.89 -25.21
N GLY A 81 -19.69 -16.52 -25.04
CA GLY A 81 -20.19 -16.03 -23.76
C GLY A 81 -21.58 -15.41 -23.83
N ASP A 82 -22.13 -15.16 -22.64
CA ASP A 82 -23.47 -14.61 -22.46
C ASP A 82 -23.40 -13.26 -21.71
N ASN A 83 -24.26 -12.30 -22.08
CA ASN A 83 -24.46 -11.01 -21.39
C ASN A 83 -23.24 -10.05 -21.39
N HIS A 84 -22.50 -9.94 -22.49
CA HIS A 84 -21.36 -9.01 -22.63
C HIS A 84 -21.71 -7.75 -23.43
N LEU A 85 -21.14 -6.61 -23.06
CA LEU A 85 -21.04 -5.42 -23.92
C LEU A 85 -19.59 -5.28 -24.42
N VAL A 86 -19.38 -5.42 -25.73
CA VAL A 86 -18.06 -5.31 -26.37
C VAL A 86 -18.04 -4.08 -27.26
N ILE A 87 -17.03 -3.22 -27.08
CA ILE A 87 -16.86 -2.01 -27.88
C ILE A 87 -15.40 -1.95 -28.34
N GLY A 88 -15.21 -1.92 -29.65
CA GLY A 88 -13.91 -1.99 -30.30
C GLY A 88 -13.79 -3.20 -31.23
N SER A 89 -12.62 -3.36 -31.83
CA SER A 89 -12.34 -4.42 -32.80
C SER A 89 -11.32 -5.41 -32.26
N ASN A 90 -11.34 -6.64 -32.79
CA ASN A 90 -10.41 -7.73 -32.48
C ASN A 90 -10.34 -8.06 -30.97
N LYS A 91 -11.45 -7.96 -30.27
CA LYS A 91 -11.59 -8.39 -28.87
C LYS A 91 -11.91 -9.88 -28.81
N THR A 92 -11.44 -10.53 -27.75
CA THR A 92 -11.66 -11.96 -27.53
C THR A 92 -12.21 -12.19 -26.14
N ILE A 93 -13.37 -12.85 -26.06
CA ILE A 93 -14.03 -13.30 -24.84
C ILE A 93 -14.28 -14.79 -25.00
N THR A 94 -13.58 -15.60 -24.22
CA THR A 94 -13.70 -17.06 -24.18
C THR A 94 -13.12 -17.57 -22.87
N GLU A 95 -13.50 -18.77 -22.45
CA GLU A 95 -12.77 -19.47 -21.39
C GLU A 95 -11.37 -19.89 -21.81
N TYR A 96 -10.50 -19.98 -20.81
CA TYR A 96 -9.14 -20.47 -20.98
C TYR A 96 -9.16 -22.00 -21.12
N LEU A 97 -8.44 -22.52 -22.12
CA LEU A 97 -8.38 -23.95 -22.43
C LEU A 97 -7.39 -24.72 -21.52
N GLY A 98 -6.58 -24.02 -20.74
CA GLY A 98 -5.47 -24.61 -19.98
C GLY A 98 -4.15 -24.63 -20.75
N ASP A 99 -3.18 -25.39 -20.27
CA ASP A 99 -1.84 -25.56 -20.86
C ASP A 99 -1.85 -26.45 -22.13
N VAL A 100 -2.63 -26.04 -23.13
CA VAL A 100 -2.72 -26.68 -24.45
C VAL A 100 -2.00 -25.81 -25.47
N SER A 101 -1.04 -26.38 -26.18
CA SER A 101 -0.37 -25.71 -27.30
C SER A 101 -0.68 -26.40 -28.62
N PHE A 102 -0.85 -25.62 -29.68
CA PHE A 102 -1.16 -26.08 -31.03
C PHE A 102 0.04 -25.84 -31.96
N GLU A 103 1.05 -26.69 -31.81
CA GLU A 103 2.41 -26.47 -32.34
C GLU A 103 2.57 -26.77 -33.84
N TRP A 104 1.70 -27.59 -34.43
CA TRP A 104 1.89 -28.05 -35.81
C TRP A 104 0.57 -28.25 -36.57
N VAL A 105 0.60 -28.01 -37.89
CA VAL A 105 -0.54 -28.20 -38.78
C VAL A 105 -0.14 -28.98 -40.03
N ASP A 106 -0.84 -30.07 -40.31
CA ASP A 106 -0.79 -30.80 -41.59
C ASP A 106 -1.97 -30.36 -42.45
N THR A 107 -1.69 -29.56 -43.49
CA THR A 107 -2.69 -29.02 -44.42
C THR A 107 -3.25 -30.06 -45.38
N TYR A 108 -2.53 -31.15 -45.66
CA TYR A 108 -3.01 -32.22 -46.55
C TYR A 108 -4.04 -33.09 -45.85
N SER A 109 -3.73 -33.53 -44.62
CA SER A 109 -4.65 -34.32 -43.79
C SER A 109 -5.65 -33.46 -43.02
N LYS A 110 -5.54 -32.12 -43.11
CA LYS A 110 -6.33 -31.13 -42.36
C LYS A 110 -6.26 -31.36 -40.84
N ARG A 111 -5.08 -31.71 -40.34
CA ARG A 111 -4.85 -32.04 -38.92
C ARG A 111 -4.10 -30.93 -38.20
N ILE A 112 -4.59 -30.56 -37.03
CA ILE A 112 -3.89 -29.71 -36.08
C ILE A 112 -3.38 -30.60 -34.96
N TYR A 113 -2.08 -30.53 -34.69
CA TYR A 113 -1.43 -31.25 -33.62
C TYR A 113 -1.33 -30.36 -32.39
N PHE A 114 -1.58 -30.96 -31.23
CA PHE A 114 -1.56 -30.27 -29.96
C PHE A 114 -0.82 -31.09 -28.89
N TYR A 115 -0.27 -30.36 -27.93
CA TYR A 115 0.37 -30.92 -26.74
C TYR A 115 -0.28 -30.34 -25.49
N ILE A 116 -0.45 -31.21 -24.50
CA ILE A 116 -0.95 -30.85 -23.17
C ILE A 116 0.23 -30.96 -22.22
N TYR A 117 0.70 -29.83 -21.68
CA TYR A 117 1.98 -29.77 -20.95
C TYR A 117 1.87 -30.08 -19.45
N SER A 118 0.68 -29.93 -18.84
CA SER A 118 0.48 -30.18 -17.40
C SER A 118 -0.73 -31.07 -17.14
N GLU A 119 -0.69 -31.88 -16.07
CA GLU A 119 -1.81 -32.72 -15.62
C GLU A 119 -2.81 -31.98 -14.70
N GLY A 120 -2.57 -30.69 -14.42
CA GLY A 120 -3.27 -29.96 -13.36
C GLY A 120 -4.53 -29.21 -13.82
N ASP A 121 -4.39 -28.27 -14.75
CA ASP A 121 -5.45 -27.31 -15.11
C ASP A 121 -5.68 -27.28 -16.64
N VAL A 122 -6.21 -28.39 -17.15
CA VAL A 122 -6.50 -28.57 -18.58
C VAL A 122 -8.02 -28.62 -18.76
N ASN A 123 -8.57 -27.58 -19.37
CA ASN A 123 -9.98 -27.50 -19.74
C ASN A 123 -10.12 -27.71 -21.25
N PHE A 124 -9.72 -28.89 -21.73
CA PHE A 124 -9.69 -29.22 -23.16
C PHE A 124 -10.65 -30.35 -23.50
N ASN A 125 -11.92 -29.99 -23.60
CA ASN A 125 -13.07 -30.86 -23.87
C ASN A 125 -13.55 -30.70 -25.32
N ILE A 126 -12.74 -31.11 -26.29
CA ILE A 126 -13.11 -31.09 -27.72
C ILE A 126 -13.66 -32.44 -28.17
N GLN A 127 -14.67 -32.42 -29.04
CA GLN A 127 -15.43 -33.56 -29.51
C GLN A 127 -15.63 -33.52 -31.03
N VAL A 128 -15.80 -34.69 -31.63
CA VAL A 128 -16.21 -34.79 -33.04
C VAL A 128 -17.58 -34.14 -33.22
N GLY A 129 -17.71 -33.29 -34.23
CA GLY A 129 -18.89 -32.49 -34.51
C GLY A 129 -18.85 -31.07 -33.93
N ASP A 130 -17.87 -30.75 -33.08
CA ASP A 130 -17.72 -29.39 -32.57
C ASP A 130 -17.38 -28.40 -33.69
N ARG A 131 -17.96 -27.21 -33.59
CA ARG A 131 -17.55 -26.07 -34.41
C ARG A 131 -16.38 -25.38 -33.76
N VAL A 132 -15.35 -25.12 -34.56
CA VAL A 132 -14.15 -24.40 -34.12
C VAL A 132 -13.87 -23.25 -35.07
N VAL A 133 -13.32 -22.18 -34.51
CA VAL A 133 -12.74 -21.09 -35.28
C VAL A 133 -11.24 -21.19 -35.18
N VAL A 134 -10.59 -21.21 -36.33
CA VAL A 134 -9.16 -21.40 -36.44
C VAL A 134 -8.55 -20.29 -37.29
N SER A 135 -7.36 -19.83 -36.95
CA SER A 135 -6.46 -19.18 -37.90
C SER A 135 -5.08 -19.83 -37.83
N ILE A 136 -4.39 -19.85 -38.96
CA ILE A 136 -3.12 -20.55 -39.14
C ILE A 136 -2.07 -19.53 -39.55
N TYR A 137 -0.94 -19.56 -38.86
CA TYR A 137 0.23 -18.79 -39.20
C TYR A 137 1.17 -19.63 -40.06
N GLN A 138 1.75 -19.01 -41.09
CA GLN A 138 2.79 -19.61 -41.91
C GLN A 138 3.99 -18.66 -42.06
N SER A 139 5.19 -19.22 -42.02
CA SER A 139 6.45 -18.55 -42.32
C SER A 139 7.21 -19.35 -43.38
N TRP A 140 7.66 -18.67 -44.43
CA TRP A 140 8.40 -19.23 -45.55
C TRP A 140 9.74 -18.51 -45.70
N CYS A 141 10.80 -19.25 -45.98
CA CYS A 141 12.13 -18.71 -46.22
C CYS A 141 12.67 -19.05 -47.61
N ASP A 142 13.65 -18.28 -48.04
CA ASP A 142 14.45 -18.58 -49.23
C ASP A 142 15.40 -19.77 -48.99
N THR A 143 15.98 -20.31 -50.07
CA THR A 143 16.85 -21.48 -49.98
C THR A 143 18.13 -21.26 -49.18
N GLU A 144 18.55 -19.99 -49.02
CA GLU A 144 19.75 -19.60 -48.28
C GLU A 144 19.46 -19.27 -46.80
N TRP A 145 18.20 -19.37 -46.34
CA TRP A 145 17.78 -19.01 -44.98
C TRP A 145 18.23 -17.60 -44.59
N SER A 146 18.01 -16.66 -45.49
CA SER A 146 18.45 -15.26 -45.39
C SER A 146 17.30 -14.25 -45.45
N ASP A 147 16.16 -14.64 -46.02
CA ASP A 147 14.95 -13.83 -46.13
C ASP A 147 13.69 -14.64 -45.75
N TRP A 148 12.75 -13.99 -45.04
CA TRP A 148 11.53 -14.60 -44.53
C TRP A 148 10.30 -13.77 -44.86
N ILE A 149 9.26 -14.45 -45.32
CA ILE A 149 7.91 -13.90 -45.42
C ILE A 149 6.96 -14.69 -44.54
N SER A 150 6.11 -13.97 -43.80
CA SER A 150 5.09 -14.58 -42.95
C SER A 150 3.73 -13.96 -43.20
N PHE A 151 2.70 -14.79 -43.05
CA PHE A 151 1.31 -14.36 -43.11
C PHE A 151 0.44 -15.22 -42.20
N GLU A 152 -0.63 -14.61 -41.71
CA GLU A 152 -1.66 -15.28 -40.92
C GLU A 152 -2.92 -15.38 -41.78
N SER A 153 -3.54 -16.57 -41.82
CA SER A 153 -4.83 -16.73 -42.49
C SER A 153 -5.89 -15.87 -41.81
N GLU A 154 -6.92 -15.46 -42.55
CA GLU A 154 -8.15 -15.00 -41.90
C GLU A 154 -8.68 -16.11 -40.99
N LYS A 155 -9.40 -15.73 -39.93
CA LYS A 155 -10.13 -16.70 -39.12
C LYS A 155 -11.12 -17.42 -40.03
N PHE A 156 -11.29 -18.73 -39.87
CA PHE A 156 -12.30 -19.51 -40.59
C PHE A 156 -13.04 -20.45 -39.65
N LEU A 157 -14.33 -20.63 -39.89
CA LEU A 157 -15.19 -21.56 -39.18
C LEU A 157 -15.11 -22.94 -39.84
N THR A 158 -14.92 -23.98 -39.05
CA THR A 158 -14.89 -25.36 -39.54
C THR A 158 -15.42 -26.31 -38.47
N THR A 159 -15.61 -27.58 -38.83
CA THR A 159 -16.13 -28.61 -37.91
C THR A 159 -15.06 -29.66 -37.65
N VAL A 160 -14.97 -30.10 -36.41
CA VAL A 160 -14.08 -31.19 -36.00
C VAL A 160 -14.61 -32.52 -36.52
N THR A 161 -13.81 -33.25 -37.29
CA THR A 161 -14.18 -34.55 -37.89
C THR A 161 -13.55 -35.73 -37.16
N GLU A 162 -12.42 -35.52 -36.50
CA GLU A 162 -11.71 -36.54 -35.71
C GLU A 162 -11.03 -35.86 -34.52
N VAL A 163 -11.08 -36.50 -33.34
CA VAL A 163 -10.29 -36.11 -32.17
C VAL A 163 -9.49 -37.32 -31.74
N ASN A 164 -8.16 -37.20 -31.74
CA ASN A 164 -7.27 -38.24 -31.26
C ASN A 164 -6.39 -37.71 -30.13
N MET A 165 -6.86 -37.93 -28.90
CA MET A 165 -6.15 -37.52 -27.69
C MET A 165 -4.83 -38.27 -27.49
N SER A 166 -4.75 -39.54 -27.93
CA SER A 166 -3.55 -40.37 -27.75
C SER A 166 -2.39 -39.97 -28.65
N SER A 167 -2.70 -39.51 -29.87
CA SER A 167 -1.73 -39.03 -30.85
C SER A 167 -1.62 -37.50 -30.90
N GLY A 168 -2.38 -36.80 -30.05
CA GLY A 168 -2.34 -35.34 -29.92
C GLY A 168 -2.74 -34.60 -31.19
N TYR A 169 -3.84 -34.96 -31.84
CA TYR A 169 -4.33 -34.19 -32.99
C TYR A 169 -5.85 -34.12 -33.13
N ILE A 170 -6.29 -33.11 -33.87
CA ILE A 170 -7.67 -32.86 -34.27
C ILE A 170 -7.71 -32.75 -35.80
N ALA A 171 -8.62 -33.47 -36.46
CA ALA A 171 -8.88 -33.29 -37.88
C ALA A 171 -10.07 -32.35 -38.10
N LEU A 172 -9.97 -31.50 -39.11
CA LEU A 172 -10.97 -30.51 -39.47
C LEU A 172 -11.63 -30.88 -40.81
N ALA A 173 -12.91 -30.54 -40.95
CA ALA A 173 -13.66 -30.73 -42.19
C ALA A 173 -13.03 -29.93 -43.33
N ASP A 174 -12.73 -28.65 -43.06
CA ASP A 174 -12.09 -27.71 -43.97
C ASP A 174 -10.95 -26.95 -43.32
N MET A 175 -9.93 -26.65 -44.12
CA MET A 175 -8.73 -25.89 -43.76
C MET A 175 -8.29 -25.11 -45.01
N PRO A 176 -8.78 -23.88 -45.22
CA PRO A 176 -8.59 -23.12 -46.46
C PRO A 176 -7.21 -22.44 -46.49
N VAL A 177 -6.16 -23.23 -46.30
CA VAL A 177 -4.78 -22.75 -46.26
C VAL A 177 -3.97 -23.49 -47.32
N SER A 178 -3.25 -22.72 -48.14
CA SER A 178 -2.39 -23.26 -49.19
C SER A 178 -1.14 -23.92 -48.60
N SER A 179 -0.74 -25.04 -49.19
CA SER A 179 0.56 -25.68 -48.96
C SER A 179 1.62 -25.28 -49.99
N ASN A 180 1.27 -24.40 -50.94
CA ASN A 180 2.19 -23.94 -51.97
C ASN A 180 2.97 -22.71 -51.49
N PRO A 181 4.24 -22.54 -51.95
CA PRO A 181 5.02 -21.34 -51.71
C PRO A 181 4.26 -20.05 -52.06
N PRO A 182 4.41 -18.97 -51.26
CA PRO A 182 3.76 -17.70 -51.53
C PRO A 182 4.30 -17.00 -52.79
N ASP A 183 5.57 -17.24 -53.13
CA ASP A 183 6.22 -16.70 -54.33
C ASP A 183 7.35 -17.62 -54.81
N SER A 184 8.10 -17.19 -55.83
CA SER A 184 9.20 -17.97 -56.42
C SER A 184 10.52 -17.90 -55.65
N ILE A 185 10.61 -17.08 -54.60
CA ILE A 185 11.81 -16.84 -53.79
C ILE A 185 11.70 -17.62 -52.48
N HIS A 186 10.61 -17.45 -51.73
CA HIS A 186 10.35 -18.07 -50.44
C HIS A 186 9.73 -19.46 -50.62
N THR A 187 10.57 -20.46 -50.91
CA THR A 187 10.13 -21.80 -51.33
C THR A 187 10.18 -22.87 -50.23
N ILE A 188 10.80 -22.57 -49.08
CA ILE A 188 10.89 -23.48 -47.93
C ILE A 188 9.89 -23.05 -46.86
N LEU A 189 8.99 -23.94 -46.46
CA LEU A 189 8.10 -23.71 -45.31
C LEU A 189 8.90 -23.92 -44.01
N ASP A 190 9.08 -22.85 -43.24
CA ASP A 190 9.83 -22.84 -42.00
C ASP A 190 8.93 -23.22 -40.81
N TYR A 191 7.87 -22.44 -40.59
CA TYR A 191 6.90 -22.67 -39.51
C TYR A 191 5.46 -22.66 -40.02
N ILE A 192 4.66 -23.62 -39.56
CA ILE A 192 3.20 -23.57 -39.63
C ILE A 192 2.60 -24.05 -38.33
N TYR A 193 1.78 -23.22 -37.70
CA TYR A 193 1.12 -23.53 -36.44
C TYR A 193 -0.23 -22.81 -36.35
N THR A 194 -1.03 -23.17 -35.35
CA THR A 194 -2.33 -22.54 -35.14
C THR A 194 -2.17 -21.30 -34.28
N SER A 195 -2.48 -20.12 -34.82
CA SER A 195 -2.35 -18.87 -34.09
C SER A 195 -3.55 -18.57 -33.20
N ASN A 196 -4.76 -18.91 -33.66
CA ASN A 196 -5.97 -18.83 -32.85
C ASN A 196 -6.77 -20.13 -32.99
N PHE A 197 -7.24 -20.65 -31.86
CA PHE A 197 -8.11 -21.83 -31.80
C PHE A 197 -9.21 -21.61 -30.76
N TYR A 198 -10.45 -21.51 -31.22
CA TYR A 198 -11.61 -21.29 -30.35
C TYR A 198 -12.64 -22.40 -30.54
N ILE A 199 -13.13 -22.97 -29.44
CA ILE A 199 -14.14 -24.03 -29.47
C ILE A 199 -15.50 -23.42 -29.13
N LEU A 200 -16.47 -23.54 -30.06
CA LEU A 200 -17.82 -22.99 -29.88
C LEU A 200 -18.68 -24.00 -29.12
N ARG A 201 -18.48 -24.09 -27.80
CA ARG A 201 -19.26 -24.94 -26.88
C ARG A 201 -19.71 -24.18 -25.66
N ASN A 202 -20.82 -24.64 -25.07
CA ASN A 202 -21.38 -24.07 -23.84
C ASN A 202 -20.39 -24.05 -22.68
N GLU A 203 -19.52 -25.06 -22.58
CA GLU A 203 -18.48 -25.18 -21.55
C GLU A 203 -17.44 -24.04 -21.59
N TYR A 204 -17.29 -23.37 -22.73
CA TYR A 204 -16.34 -22.26 -22.90
C TYR A 204 -16.99 -20.88 -22.88
N LYS A 205 -18.31 -20.82 -22.63
CA LYS A 205 -19.02 -19.55 -22.53
C LYS A 205 -18.69 -18.84 -21.23
N LYS A 206 -18.16 -17.61 -21.33
CA LYS A 206 -18.04 -16.71 -20.18
C LYS A 206 -19.36 -16.01 -19.88
N SER A 207 -19.76 -15.97 -18.62
CA SER A 207 -20.88 -15.13 -18.18
C SER A 207 -20.39 -13.72 -17.83
N GLY A 208 -20.73 -12.74 -18.65
CA GLY A 208 -20.39 -11.33 -18.43
C GLY A 208 -21.27 -10.63 -17.40
N ASN A 209 -22.58 -10.95 -17.43
CA ASN A 209 -23.63 -10.37 -16.59
C ASN A 209 -23.40 -8.86 -16.34
N GLY A 210 -23.38 -8.06 -17.42
CA GLY A 210 -23.16 -6.61 -17.36
C GLY A 210 -21.72 -6.14 -17.55
N SER A 211 -20.79 -7.03 -17.89
CA SER A 211 -19.41 -6.67 -18.22
C SER A 211 -19.32 -5.76 -19.46
N VAL A 212 -18.35 -4.84 -19.43
CA VAL A 212 -18.05 -3.93 -20.54
C VAL A 212 -16.59 -4.07 -20.94
N THR A 213 -16.36 -4.50 -22.18
CA THR A 213 -15.03 -4.71 -22.76
C THR A 213 -14.73 -3.65 -23.82
N MET A 214 -14.05 -2.58 -23.41
CA MET A 214 -13.33 -1.68 -24.32
C MET A 214 -11.82 -1.94 -24.31
N GLY A 215 -11.33 -2.57 -23.24
CA GLY A 215 -9.93 -2.86 -22.98
C GLY A 215 -9.46 -4.15 -23.65
N SER A 216 -8.54 -4.84 -22.98
CA SER A 216 -8.02 -6.13 -23.45
C SER A 216 -8.96 -7.27 -23.06
N ILE A 217 -9.36 -7.36 -21.78
CA ILE A 217 -10.17 -8.47 -21.26
C ILE A 217 -11.11 -7.97 -20.16
N SER A 218 -12.43 -8.14 -20.30
CA SER A 218 -13.39 -8.07 -19.17
C SER A 218 -14.08 -9.42 -19.01
N SER A 219 -13.61 -10.22 -18.05
CA SER A 219 -14.12 -11.59 -17.83
C SER A 219 -14.82 -11.79 -16.49
N GLY A 220 -14.71 -10.83 -15.57
CA GLY A 220 -15.47 -10.85 -14.32
C GLY A 220 -16.91 -10.39 -14.53
N THR A 221 -17.83 -10.88 -13.69
CA THR A 221 -19.21 -10.39 -13.66
C THR A 221 -19.25 -8.89 -13.36
N ASN A 222 -20.00 -8.09 -14.12
CA ASN A 222 -20.05 -6.62 -13.98
C ASN A 222 -18.66 -5.92 -14.08
N SER A 223 -17.67 -6.55 -14.72
CA SER A 223 -16.33 -5.95 -14.84
C SER A 223 -16.26 -4.91 -15.97
N PHE A 224 -15.36 -3.94 -15.84
CA PHE A 224 -15.14 -2.90 -16.84
C PHE A 224 -13.67 -2.84 -17.27
N THR A 225 -13.41 -2.74 -18.56
CA THR A 225 -12.06 -2.41 -19.06
C THR A 225 -12.04 -1.37 -20.15
N ALA A 226 -10.95 -0.60 -20.19
CA ALA A 226 -10.63 0.33 -21.28
C ALA A 226 -9.12 0.36 -21.60
N ASN A 227 -8.79 0.79 -22.83
CA ASN A 227 -7.43 0.82 -23.37
C ASN A 227 -6.75 -0.57 -23.33
N ASN A 228 -5.64 -0.74 -22.61
CA ASN A 228 -4.98 -2.05 -22.47
C ASN A 228 -5.31 -2.73 -21.13
N GLY A 229 -6.40 -2.35 -20.46
CA GLY A 229 -6.76 -2.90 -19.14
C GLY A 229 -7.31 -4.33 -19.21
N SER A 230 -7.07 -5.12 -18.16
CA SER A 230 -7.60 -6.49 -17.99
C SER A 230 -8.26 -6.66 -16.62
N ALA A 231 -9.54 -7.04 -16.61
CA ALA A 231 -10.35 -7.23 -15.40
C ALA A 231 -10.98 -8.63 -15.40
N SER A 232 -10.69 -9.42 -14.37
CA SER A 232 -11.29 -10.75 -14.18
C SER A 232 -12.01 -10.91 -12.84
N GLY A 233 -11.77 -10.00 -11.89
CA GLY A 233 -12.55 -9.94 -10.66
C GLY A 233 -14.00 -9.57 -10.92
N SER A 234 -14.93 -10.13 -10.13
CA SER A 234 -16.29 -9.61 -10.13
C SER A 234 -16.28 -8.14 -9.71
N THR A 235 -17.12 -7.32 -10.36
CA THR A 235 -17.25 -5.87 -10.14
C THR A 235 -15.92 -5.11 -10.20
N SER A 236 -14.90 -5.67 -10.86
CA SER A 236 -13.58 -5.05 -10.97
C SER A 236 -13.46 -4.17 -12.21
N ALA A 237 -12.54 -3.21 -12.17
CA ALA A 237 -12.30 -2.29 -13.27
C ALA A 237 -10.81 -2.09 -13.55
N ALA A 238 -10.42 -2.15 -14.82
CA ALA A 238 -9.02 -1.98 -15.23
C ALA A 238 -8.86 -1.07 -16.46
N VAL A 239 -7.96 -0.10 -16.38
CA VAL A 239 -7.71 0.85 -17.49
C VAL A 239 -6.22 1.11 -17.71
N ASN A 240 -5.82 1.55 -18.90
CA ASN A 240 -4.44 1.97 -19.20
C ASN A 240 -3.37 0.92 -18.82
N GLY A 241 -3.59 -0.35 -19.15
CA GLY A 241 -2.65 -1.44 -18.82
C GLY A 241 -2.75 -1.96 -17.39
N GLY A 242 -3.73 -1.51 -16.60
CA GLY A 242 -4.03 -2.07 -15.29
C GLY A 242 -4.53 -3.52 -15.38
N ILE A 243 -4.27 -4.29 -14.32
CA ILE A 243 -4.76 -5.65 -14.11
C ILE A 243 -5.56 -5.69 -12.80
N ALA A 244 -6.84 -6.06 -12.86
CA ALA A 244 -7.77 -6.09 -11.71
C ALA A 244 -8.44 -7.47 -11.56
N THR A 245 -7.85 -8.34 -10.74
CA THR A 245 -8.32 -9.72 -10.54
C THR A 245 -9.10 -9.91 -9.25
N GLY A 246 -8.94 -9.03 -8.26
CA GLY A 246 -9.70 -9.09 -7.01
C GLY A 246 -11.16 -8.65 -7.19
N LEU A 247 -12.07 -9.21 -6.37
CA LEU A 247 -13.46 -8.73 -6.25
C LEU A 247 -13.49 -7.23 -5.93
N ASN A 248 -14.36 -6.43 -6.55
CA ASN A 248 -14.44 -4.98 -6.36
C ASN A 248 -13.10 -4.21 -6.54
N SER A 249 -12.12 -4.78 -7.26
CA SER A 249 -10.81 -4.16 -7.38
C SER A 249 -10.74 -3.14 -8.51
N PHE A 250 -9.89 -2.13 -8.37
CA PHE A 250 -9.60 -1.16 -9.43
C PHE A 250 -8.09 -1.11 -9.71
N SER A 251 -7.73 -1.11 -10.99
CA SER A 251 -6.33 -1.00 -11.41
C SER A 251 -6.14 -0.06 -12.60
N CYS A 252 -5.12 0.81 -12.55
CA CYS A 252 -4.77 1.64 -13.70
C CYS A 252 -3.27 1.90 -13.87
N ASN A 253 -2.89 2.33 -15.08
CA ASN A 253 -1.54 2.77 -15.44
C ASN A 253 -0.46 1.71 -15.10
N SER A 254 -0.56 0.54 -15.74
CA SER A 254 0.37 -0.59 -15.57
C SER A 254 0.49 -1.13 -14.13
N SER A 255 -0.61 -1.09 -13.36
CA SER A 255 -0.67 -1.59 -11.99
C SER A 255 -1.35 -2.96 -11.89
N SER A 256 -1.28 -3.60 -10.72
CA SER A 256 -1.96 -4.87 -10.45
C SER A 256 -2.70 -4.84 -9.10
N ALA A 257 -3.99 -5.14 -9.13
CA ALA A 257 -4.88 -5.16 -7.97
C ALA A 257 -5.50 -6.56 -7.85
N THR A 258 -4.89 -7.42 -7.02
CA THR A 258 -5.30 -8.83 -6.90
C THR A 258 -6.13 -9.10 -5.64
N GLY A 259 -5.97 -8.27 -4.61
CA GLY A 259 -6.77 -8.37 -3.39
C GLY A 259 -8.22 -7.91 -3.58
N PRO A 260 -9.20 -8.48 -2.87
CA PRO A 260 -10.57 -7.96 -2.84
C PRO A 260 -10.63 -6.51 -2.33
N ASN A 261 -11.52 -5.69 -2.87
CA ASN A 261 -11.69 -4.27 -2.52
C ASN A 261 -10.37 -3.48 -2.59
N SER A 262 -9.48 -3.81 -3.54
CA SER A 262 -8.17 -3.18 -3.66
C SER A 262 -8.11 -2.10 -4.73
N PHE A 263 -7.16 -1.16 -4.57
CA PHE A 263 -6.95 -0.06 -5.51
C PHE A 263 -5.47 0.10 -5.86
N ALA A 264 -5.09 -0.07 -7.12
CA ALA A 264 -3.70 0.06 -7.57
C ALA A 264 -3.57 1.06 -8.74
N THR A 265 -2.65 2.02 -8.63
CA THR A 265 -2.37 3.02 -9.67
C THR A 265 -0.89 3.33 -9.84
N ASN A 266 -0.51 3.74 -11.05
CA ASN A 266 0.82 4.21 -11.43
C ASN A 266 1.93 3.19 -11.09
N SER A 267 1.94 2.06 -11.80
CA SER A 267 2.93 0.99 -11.68
C SER A 267 3.04 0.38 -10.28
N SER A 268 1.93 0.30 -9.54
CA SER A 268 1.89 -0.26 -8.18
C SER A 268 1.25 -1.65 -8.14
N THR A 269 1.43 -2.36 -7.03
CA THR A 269 0.82 -3.69 -6.84
C THR A 269 0.16 -3.83 -5.48
N VAL A 270 -1.06 -4.37 -5.43
CA VAL A 270 -1.78 -4.69 -4.20
C VAL A 270 -2.14 -6.17 -4.16
N TYR A 271 -1.72 -6.86 -3.10
CA TYR A 271 -1.94 -8.30 -2.90
C TYR A 271 -3.05 -8.61 -1.89
N GLN A 272 -3.48 -7.63 -1.09
CA GLN A 272 -4.33 -7.84 0.07
C GLN A 272 -5.67 -7.12 -0.01
N THR A 273 -6.60 -7.59 0.83
CA THR A 273 -7.96 -7.07 0.93
C THR A 273 -8.00 -5.67 1.56
N TYR A 274 -8.92 -4.81 1.08
CA TYR A 274 -9.14 -3.44 1.57
C TYR A 274 -7.91 -2.53 1.51
N SER A 275 -7.04 -2.78 0.54
CA SER A 275 -5.71 -2.16 0.49
C SER A 275 -5.50 -1.33 -0.76
N SER A 276 -4.56 -0.38 -0.70
CA SER A 276 -4.26 0.49 -1.83
C SER A 276 -2.77 0.76 -2.03
N ALA A 277 -2.38 0.99 -3.28
CA ALA A 277 -1.00 1.32 -3.63
C ALA A 277 -0.95 2.36 -4.76
N PHE A 278 0.03 3.27 -4.65
CA PHE A 278 0.23 4.41 -5.54
C PHE A 278 1.71 4.59 -5.88
N ASN A 279 2.02 4.93 -7.13
CA ASN A 279 3.35 5.38 -7.60
C ASN A 279 4.48 4.40 -7.24
N TYR A 280 4.58 3.28 -7.95
CA TYR A 280 5.65 2.28 -7.79
C TYR A 280 5.74 1.60 -6.41
N SER A 281 4.69 1.71 -5.60
CA SER A 281 4.62 1.07 -4.28
C SER A 281 4.00 -0.32 -4.35
N ASN A 282 4.18 -1.09 -3.27
CA ASN A 282 3.60 -2.43 -3.16
C ASN A 282 2.87 -2.56 -1.82
N CYS A 283 1.69 -3.16 -1.81
CA CYS A 283 0.90 -3.35 -0.60
C CYS A 283 0.63 -4.84 -0.35
N TYR A 284 1.25 -5.37 0.70
CA TYR A 284 1.12 -6.76 1.17
C TYR A 284 0.41 -6.84 2.53
N GLY A 285 0.01 -5.72 3.13
CA GLY A 285 -0.75 -5.65 4.38
C GLY A 285 -2.24 -5.54 4.14
N TYR A 286 -3.03 -6.13 5.04
CA TYR A 286 -4.50 -5.98 5.11
C TYR A 286 -4.90 -4.56 5.51
N CYS A 287 -5.96 -3.98 4.94
CA CYS A 287 -6.41 -2.62 5.28
C CYS A 287 -5.28 -1.55 5.27
N SER A 288 -4.31 -1.70 4.36
CA SER A 288 -3.08 -0.90 4.36
C SER A 288 -2.94 -0.06 3.10
N THR A 289 -2.10 0.97 3.18
CA THR A 289 -1.84 1.85 2.04
C THR A 289 -0.35 2.12 1.85
N SER A 290 0.13 2.07 0.60
CA SER A 290 1.52 2.44 0.28
C SER A 290 1.61 3.48 -0.83
N PHE A 291 2.62 4.36 -0.72
CA PHE A 291 2.87 5.47 -1.66
C PHE A 291 4.33 5.52 -2.08
N ASN A 292 4.62 5.99 -3.29
CA ASN A 292 5.96 6.46 -3.70
C ASN A 292 7.09 5.48 -3.31
N TYR A 293 7.11 4.28 -3.91
CA TYR A 293 8.06 3.20 -3.60
C TYR A 293 7.98 2.59 -2.19
N GLY A 294 7.01 3.00 -1.37
CA GLY A 294 6.75 2.41 -0.05
C GLY A 294 6.23 0.97 -0.11
N ARG A 295 6.36 0.25 1.00
CA ARG A 295 5.87 -1.13 1.15
C ARG A 295 5.17 -1.35 2.48
N THR A 296 4.04 -2.02 2.46
CA THR A 296 3.29 -2.43 3.66
C THR A 296 3.19 -3.94 3.73
N ALA A 297 3.17 -4.51 4.93
CA ALA A 297 2.99 -5.95 5.16
C ALA A 297 2.26 -6.19 6.49
N GLY A 298 1.98 -7.45 6.84
CA GLY A 298 1.34 -7.84 8.10
C GLY A 298 2.28 -7.64 9.28
N ARG A 299 2.92 -8.70 9.78
CA ARG A 299 3.82 -8.64 10.95
C ARG A 299 5.30 -8.70 10.56
N ALA A 300 6.15 -7.84 11.12
CA ALA A 300 7.60 -7.95 10.96
C ALA A 300 8.17 -9.08 11.84
N ILE A 301 9.20 -9.78 11.34
CA ILE A 301 9.92 -10.83 12.07
C ILE A 301 11.41 -10.57 11.91
N LYS A 302 12.13 -10.46 13.02
CA LYS A 302 13.59 -10.29 12.99
C LYS A 302 14.28 -11.63 12.72
N CYS A 303 15.10 -11.69 11.69
CA CYS A 303 15.95 -12.81 11.37
C CYS A 303 17.44 -12.44 11.52
N VAL A 304 18.24 -13.43 11.85
CA VAL A 304 19.70 -13.31 12.04
C VAL A 304 20.50 -14.04 10.97
N ALA A 305 19.88 -14.97 10.25
CA ALA A 305 20.52 -15.71 9.17
C ALA A 305 19.53 -16.12 8.07
N MET A 306 20.09 -16.38 6.88
CA MET A 306 19.39 -16.90 5.71
C MET A 306 20.28 -17.93 5.02
N SER A 307 19.72 -19.04 4.56
CA SER A 307 20.40 -20.05 3.74
C SER A 307 19.69 -20.22 2.40
N VAL A 308 20.36 -19.85 1.31
CA VAL A 308 19.86 -20.03 -0.06
C VAL A 308 19.77 -21.51 -0.43
N THR A 309 20.78 -22.30 -0.04
CA THR A 309 20.86 -23.74 -0.36
C THR A 309 19.80 -24.54 0.41
N ALA A 310 19.65 -24.27 1.71
CA ALA A 310 18.68 -24.98 2.54
C ALA A 310 17.27 -24.39 2.45
N LYS A 311 17.11 -23.23 1.81
CA LYS A 311 15.84 -22.47 1.73
C LYS A 311 15.28 -22.18 3.12
N THR A 312 16.14 -21.70 4.02
CA THR A 312 15.76 -21.40 5.41
C THR A 312 16.07 -19.97 5.82
N LEU A 313 15.30 -19.49 6.79
CA LEU A 313 15.54 -18.27 7.55
C LEU A 313 15.66 -18.64 9.03
N THR A 314 16.53 -17.97 9.76
CA THR A 314 16.67 -18.16 11.22
C THR A 314 16.20 -16.91 11.93
N ALA A 315 15.07 -16.99 12.62
CA ALA A 315 14.54 -15.92 13.44
C ALA A 315 15.44 -15.65 14.66
N ALA A 316 15.45 -14.41 15.14
CA ALA A 316 16.16 -14.03 16.36
C ALA A 316 15.52 -14.70 17.59
N SER A 317 16.27 -14.82 18.68
CA SER A 317 15.73 -15.36 19.94
C SER A 317 14.56 -14.51 20.45
N GLY A 318 13.45 -15.15 20.84
CA GLY A 318 12.25 -14.48 21.34
C GLY A 318 11.23 -14.08 20.27
N GLU A 319 11.58 -14.14 18.98
CA GLU A 319 10.64 -13.86 17.89
C GLU A 319 9.54 -14.92 17.82
N ASN A 320 8.28 -14.48 17.72
CA ASN A 320 7.16 -15.38 17.58
C ASN A 320 7.04 -15.89 16.13
N VAL A 321 7.44 -17.15 15.93
CA VAL A 321 7.34 -17.88 14.67
C VAL A 321 6.18 -18.90 14.63
N SER A 322 5.36 -18.93 15.69
CA SER A 322 4.18 -19.78 15.73
C SER A 322 3.16 -19.37 14.67
N GLY A 323 2.46 -20.36 14.11
CA GLY A 323 1.45 -20.14 13.07
C GLY A 323 1.99 -19.71 11.69
N LEU A 324 3.30 -19.74 11.46
CA LEU A 324 3.86 -19.39 10.14
C LEU A 324 3.75 -20.51 9.10
N ALA A 325 3.76 -21.79 9.52
CA ALA A 325 3.64 -22.90 8.57
C ALA A 325 2.35 -22.80 7.74
N GLY A 326 2.45 -23.00 6.43
CA GLY A 326 1.35 -22.84 5.47
C GLY A 326 0.99 -21.39 5.12
N ASN A 327 1.69 -20.39 5.66
CA ASN A 327 1.48 -18.98 5.35
C ASN A 327 2.59 -18.44 4.43
N LYS A 328 2.40 -17.22 3.91
CA LYS A 328 3.38 -16.53 3.07
C LYS A 328 4.19 -15.51 3.88
N VAL A 329 5.46 -15.37 3.52
CA VAL A 329 6.34 -14.32 4.03
C VAL A 329 6.93 -13.52 2.88
N LEU A 330 7.06 -12.22 3.07
CA LEU A 330 7.83 -11.31 2.25
C LEU A 330 9.28 -11.32 2.75
N VAL A 331 10.13 -12.03 2.04
CA VAL A 331 11.57 -12.10 2.32
C VAL A 331 12.27 -10.93 1.66
N ARG A 332 13.16 -10.30 2.42
CA ARG A 332 13.98 -9.17 1.99
C ARG A 332 15.45 -9.54 2.09
N TYR A 333 16.14 -9.53 0.97
CA TYR A 333 17.55 -9.87 0.91
C TYR A 333 18.29 -8.99 -0.10
N LYS A 334 19.61 -9.07 -0.10
CA LYS A 334 20.49 -8.38 -1.04
C LYS A 334 21.41 -9.36 -1.73
N ASN A 335 21.89 -9.00 -2.92
CA ASN A 335 23.02 -9.66 -3.59
C ASN A 335 24.26 -8.74 -3.58
N ASN A 336 25.37 -9.19 -4.18
CA ASN A 336 26.62 -8.42 -4.28
C ASN A 336 26.47 -7.02 -4.95
N GLY A 337 25.36 -6.74 -5.65
CA GLY A 337 25.05 -5.46 -6.28
C GLY A 337 24.27 -4.46 -5.41
N ASN A 338 24.04 -4.75 -4.11
CA ASN A 338 23.35 -3.90 -3.13
C ASN A 338 21.91 -3.48 -3.49
N THR A 339 21.21 -4.21 -4.36
CA THR A 339 19.77 -3.99 -4.59
C THR A 339 18.97 -4.79 -3.56
N ILE A 340 17.99 -4.14 -2.91
CA ILE A 340 17.03 -4.86 -2.06
C ILE A 340 16.10 -5.65 -2.96
N ILE A 341 16.14 -6.97 -2.83
CA ILE A 341 15.26 -7.90 -3.50
C ILE A 341 14.15 -8.30 -2.53
N HIS A 342 12.93 -8.32 -3.05
CA HIS A 342 11.73 -8.73 -2.33
C HIS A 342 11.16 -9.96 -3.02
N ILE A 343 10.92 -11.04 -2.29
CA ILE A 343 10.20 -12.21 -2.80
C ILE A 343 9.10 -12.61 -1.83
N ILE A 344 7.99 -13.08 -2.38
CA ILE A 344 6.98 -13.78 -1.61
C ILE A 344 7.40 -15.26 -1.58
N ALA A 345 7.48 -15.85 -0.39
CA ALA A 345 7.81 -17.25 -0.20
C ALA A 345 6.74 -17.93 0.66
N ASP A 346 6.36 -19.15 0.29
CA ASP A 346 5.55 -20.02 1.12
C ASP A 346 6.40 -20.66 2.21
N VAL A 347 5.88 -20.71 3.44
CA VAL A 347 6.53 -21.36 4.58
C VAL A 347 6.06 -22.81 4.65
N SER A 348 6.96 -23.75 4.42
CA SER A 348 6.66 -25.19 4.44
C SER A 348 6.55 -25.74 5.86
N SER A 349 7.43 -25.32 6.76
CA SER A 349 7.41 -25.73 8.16
C SER A 349 8.24 -24.79 9.05
N VAL A 350 8.11 -24.94 10.37
CA VAL A 350 8.92 -24.23 11.37
C VAL A 350 9.43 -25.24 12.39
N SER A 351 10.71 -25.15 12.75
CA SER A 351 11.32 -25.96 13.81
C SER A 351 12.26 -25.10 14.67
N GLY A 352 11.90 -24.90 15.94
CA GLY A 352 12.51 -23.87 16.77
C GLY A 352 12.38 -22.49 16.11
N GLN A 353 13.48 -21.73 16.03
CA GLN A 353 13.53 -20.45 15.30
C GLN A 353 13.87 -20.61 13.81
N THR A 354 13.93 -21.82 13.28
CA THR A 354 14.20 -22.05 11.85
C THR A 354 12.90 -22.10 11.08
N ILE A 355 12.76 -21.20 10.11
CA ILE A 355 11.65 -21.12 9.16
C ILE A 355 12.10 -21.79 7.86
N TYR A 356 11.40 -22.85 7.46
CA TYR A 356 11.65 -23.55 6.19
C TYR A 356 10.73 -22.98 5.12
N LEU A 357 11.30 -22.55 4.01
CA LEU A 357 10.56 -22.08 2.85
C LEU A 357 10.25 -23.25 1.91
N SER A 358 9.30 -23.06 1.01
CA SER A 358 8.98 -24.03 -0.03
C SER A 358 10.17 -24.26 -0.98
N SER A 359 10.30 -25.47 -1.53
CA SER A 359 11.44 -25.87 -2.36
C SER A 359 11.56 -25.07 -3.67
N ASP A 360 10.45 -24.55 -4.18
CA ASP A 360 10.35 -23.69 -5.35
C ASP A 360 10.73 -22.22 -5.06
N THR A 361 10.97 -21.85 -3.81
CA THR A 361 11.34 -20.48 -3.44
C THR A 361 12.66 -20.07 -4.09
N ASN A 362 12.60 -19.05 -4.94
CA ASN A 362 13.77 -18.49 -5.62
C ASN A 362 14.45 -17.39 -4.77
N LEU A 363 15.36 -17.80 -3.89
CA LEU A 363 16.26 -16.91 -3.13
C LEU A 363 17.53 -16.49 -3.90
N GLY A 364 17.57 -16.69 -5.22
CA GLY A 364 18.80 -16.58 -6.01
C GLY A 364 19.62 -17.87 -6.04
N TRP A 365 20.86 -17.76 -6.50
CA TRP A 365 21.77 -18.88 -6.69
C TRP A 365 22.91 -18.80 -5.68
N GLY A 366 23.15 -19.89 -4.93
CA GLY A 366 24.31 -19.95 -4.04
C GLY A 366 25.58 -19.55 -4.78
N ASN A 367 26.38 -18.66 -4.18
CA ASN A 367 27.63 -18.04 -4.66
C ASN A 367 27.53 -16.60 -5.23
N TYR A 368 26.36 -15.96 -5.32
CA TYR A 368 26.24 -14.55 -5.72
C TYR A 368 26.21 -13.56 -4.53
N GLY A 369 26.58 -14.05 -3.34
CA GLY A 369 26.66 -13.24 -2.12
C GLY A 369 25.30 -12.83 -1.57
N GLU A 370 24.25 -13.61 -1.85
CA GLU A 370 22.93 -13.40 -1.29
C GLU A 370 22.97 -13.48 0.23
N GLY A 371 22.46 -12.44 0.86
CA GLY A 371 22.42 -12.35 2.31
C GLY A 371 21.21 -11.56 2.77
N LEU A 372 20.79 -11.84 4.00
CA LEU A 372 19.81 -11.02 4.68
C LEU A 372 20.32 -9.57 4.73
N ILE A 373 19.40 -8.62 4.61
CA ILE A 373 19.73 -7.22 4.85
C ILE A 373 20.15 -7.10 6.31
N SER A 374 21.07 -6.17 6.61
CA SER A 374 21.58 -5.92 7.97
C SER A 374 20.50 -5.57 8.98
N ASP A 375 19.37 -5.02 8.54
CA ASP A 375 18.20 -4.79 9.39
C ASP A 375 17.51 -6.09 9.83
N GLY A 376 17.73 -7.20 9.13
CA GLY A 376 17.24 -8.52 9.49
C GLY A 376 15.73 -8.75 9.35
N TYR A 377 14.93 -7.77 8.94
CA TYR A 377 13.47 -7.89 8.97
C TYR A 377 12.91 -8.55 7.71
N ILE A 378 12.18 -9.64 7.91
CA ILE A 378 11.21 -10.19 6.97
C ILE A 378 9.79 -9.87 7.46
N PHE A 379 8.77 -10.12 6.64
CA PHE A 379 7.40 -9.79 7.02
C PHE A 379 6.44 -10.92 6.70
N ARG A 380 5.58 -11.30 7.64
CA ARG A 380 4.45 -12.18 7.37
C ARG A 380 3.44 -11.45 6.49
N ILE A 381 2.96 -12.13 5.46
CA ILE A 381 1.81 -11.69 4.66
C ILE A 381 0.59 -12.42 5.22
N GLU A 382 -0.33 -11.67 5.78
CA GLU A 382 -1.53 -12.20 6.43
C GLU A 382 -2.72 -11.26 6.22
N SER A 383 -3.93 -11.82 6.33
CA SER A 383 -5.20 -11.09 6.27
C SER A 383 -5.61 -10.50 7.63
N SER A 384 -4.73 -10.57 8.62
CA SER A 384 -4.84 -10.06 9.99
C SER A 384 -3.64 -9.14 10.28
N ASN A 385 -3.69 -8.32 11.34
CA ASN A 385 -2.56 -7.46 11.74
C ASN A 385 -2.10 -6.44 10.67
N GLY A 386 -3.09 -5.80 10.03
CA GLY A 386 -2.96 -4.80 8.98
C GLY A 386 -3.00 -3.34 9.47
N TYR A 387 -3.56 -2.39 8.70
CA TYR A 387 -3.73 -0.98 9.12
C TYR A 387 -2.44 -0.16 9.18
N ASN A 388 -1.54 -0.35 8.22
CA ASN A 388 -0.26 0.37 8.18
C ASN A 388 -0.08 1.21 6.92
N LEU A 389 0.82 2.18 7.04
CA LEU A 389 1.08 3.20 6.03
C LEU A 389 2.58 3.31 5.75
N ALA A 390 2.98 3.19 4.49
CA ALA A 390 4.39 3.29 4.10
C ALA A 390 4.62 4.19 2.89
N SER A 391 5.72 4.94 2.90
CA SER A 391 6.09 5.79 1.77
C SER A 391 7.59 6.09 1.65
N GLY A 392 8.03 6.50 0.46
CA GLY A 392 9.39 7.01 0.23
C GLY A 392 10.48 5.97 0.44
N TYR A 393 10.31 4.76 -0.10
CA TYR A 393 11.14 3.57 0.18
C TYR A 393 11.05 3.04 1.63
N GLY A 394 10.18 3.59 2.46
CA GLY A 394 9.88 3.07 3.79
C GLY A 394 9.09 1.77 3.74
N MET A 395 9.18 0.99 4.81
CA MET A 395 8.44 -0.24 4.99
C MET A 395 7.74 -0.29 6.35
N ALA A 396 6.43 -0.55 6.37
CA ALA A 396 5.66 -0.67 7.59
C ALA A 396 5.09 -2.09 7.74
N GLY A 397 5.33 -2.69 8.90
CA GLY A 397 4.74 -3.96 9.32
C GLY A 397 4.38 -3.87 10.81
N GLY A 398 3.22 -4.39 11.14
CA GLY A 398 2.55 -4.28 12.43
C GLY A 398 1.28 -3.45 12.31
N SER A 399 0.36 -3.69 13.25
CA SER A 399 -0.87 -2.91 13.34
C SER A 399 -0.57 -1.45 13.61
N TYR A 400 -1.22 -0.53 12.90
CA TYR A 400 -1.10 0.93 13.10
C TYR A 400 0.32 1.51 12.86
N ALA A 401 1.20 0.78 12.20
CA ALA A 401 2.58 1.20 11.95
C ALA A 401 2.70 2.20 10.79
N GLN A 402 3.63 3.16 10.89
CA GLN A 402 3.91 4.14 9.84
C GLN A 402 5.42 4.29 9.57
N ALA A 403 5.81 4.17 8.30
CA ALA A 403 7.19 4.39 7.85
C ALA A 403 7.27 5.39 6.69
N HIS A 404 8.10 6.41 6.82
CA HIS A 404 8.37 7.37 5.75
C HIS A 404 9.85 7.67 5.60
N GLY A 405 10.32 7.61 4.35
CA GLY A 405 11.67 8.02 3.97
C GLY A 405 12.61 6.85 3.72
N LEU A 406 13.83 7.19 3.30
CA LEU A 406 14.72 6.30 2.56
C LEU A 406 15.13 5.07 3.39
N TYR A 407 14.57 3.90 3.05
CA TYR A 407 14.84 2.62 3.72
C TYR A 407 14.64 2.66 5.25
N THR A 408 13.55 3.30 5.67
CA THR A 408 13.05 3.25 7.05
C THR A 408 12.13 2.05 7.27
N ILE A 409 12.11 1.51 8.49
CA ILE A 409 11.29 0.35 8.84
C ILE A 409 10.51 0.62 10.12
N ALA A 410 9.18 0.66 10.04
CA ALA A 410 8.33 0.51 11.21
C ALA A 410 8.04 -0.98 11.37
N ALA A 411 8.75 -1.64 12.28
CA ALA A 411 8.69 -3.09 12.50
C ALA A 411 7.76 -3.50 13.66
N HIS A 412 7.29 -2.53 14.44
CA HIS A 412 6.53 -2.77 15.66
C HIS A 412 5.14 -2.13 15.59
N ALA A 413 4.17 -2.71 16.29
CA ALA A 413 2.82 -2.19 16.34
C ALA A 413 2.80 -0.74 16.85
N GLY A 414 2.01 0.12 16.22
CA GLY A 414 1.87 1.55 16.55
C GLY A 414 3.13 2.39 16.33
N ALA A 415 4.23 1.83 15.84
CA ALA A 415 5.47 2.56 15.69
C ALA A 415 5.44 3.50 14.47
N THR A 416 6.02 4.69 14.64
CA THR A 416 6.15 5.70 13.60
C THR A 416 7.62 6.07 13.40
N ILE A 417 8.11 5.99 12.17
CA ILE A 417 9.50 6.34 11.84
C ILE A 417 9.62 7.20 10.59
N TYR A 418 10.46 8.24 10.69
CA TYR A 418 10.82 9.14 9.59
C TYR A 418 12.33 9.11 9.34
N GLY A 419 12.78 9.62 8.19
CA GLY A 419 14.20 9.91 7.93
C GLY A 419 14.84 8.92 6.96
N LYS A 420 16.04 8.41 7.30
CA LYS A 420 16.77 7.47 6.43
C LYS A 420 17.48 6.37 7.21
N TYR A 421 17.48 5.17 6.65
CA TYR A 421 18.23 3.99 7.10
C TYR A 421 18.09 3.73 8.61
N GLY A 422 16.90 3.31 9.06
CA GLY A 422 16.65 3.00 10.46
C GLY A 422 15.42 2.13 10.65
N ALA A 423 15.32 1.52 11.82
CA ALA A 423 14.17 0.71 12.22
C ALA A 423 13.60 1.24 13.54
N SER A 424 12.28 1.13 13.71
CA SER A 424 11.60 1.49 14.96
C SER A 424 12.17 0.68 16.12
N PRO A 425 12.39 1.28 17.31
CA PRO A 425 13.01 0.59 18.44
C PRO A 425 12.04 -0.20 19.32
N ALA A 426 10.75 0.14 19.31
CA ALA A 426 9.73 -0.49 20.16
C ALA A 426 8.31 -0.25 19.63
N GLU A 427 7.33 -0.95 20.18
CA GLU A 427 5.91 -0.68 19.96
C GLU A 427 5.53 0.74 20.41
N TYR A 428 4.59 1.35 19.70
CA TYR A 428 4.07 2.71 19.95
C TYR A 428 5.16 3.79 20.10
N SER A 429 6.33 3.57 19.49
CA SER A 429 7.44 4.52 19.51
C SER A 429 7.38 5.51 18.36
N TRP A 430 7.89 6.72 18.58
CA TRP A 430 8.15 7.69 17.51
C TRP A 430 9.66 7.84 17.35
N SER A 431 10.17 7.85 16.11
CA SER A 431 11.63 7.94 15.88
C SER A 431 12.02 8.68 14.61
N LEU A 432 13.16 9.36 14.66
CA LEU A 432 13.83 9.96 13.50
C LEU A 432 15.13 9.20 13.19
N ALA A 433 15.16 8.51 12.05
CA ALA A 433 16.30 7.76 11.55
C ALA A 433 17.31 8.66 10.82
N ASN A 434 18.60 8.45 11.09
CA ASN A 434 19.70 9.22 10.51
C ASN A 434 20.85 8.36 9.98
N GLY A 435 20.62 7.06 9.76
CA GLY A 435 21.65 6.15 9.26
C GLY A 435 22.24 6.58 7.91
N THR A 436 23.38 6.00 7.56
CA THR A 436 24.12 6.37 6.34
C THR A 436 24.02 5.34 5.23
N SER A 437 23.66 4.10 5.57
CA SER A 437 23.43 3.01 4.61
C SER A 437 22.57 1.91 5.25
N LEU A 438 22.13 0.93 4.47
CA LEU A 438 21.46 -0.26 5.01
C LEU A 438 22.33 -0.96 6.07
N ALA A 439 23.65 -1.02 5.85
CA ALA A 439 24.62 -1.64 6.76
C ALA A 439 24.95 -0.78 7.99
N SER A 440 24.58 0.50 7.98
CA SER A 440 24.89 1.47 9.03
C SER A 440 23.64 2.26 9.37
N GLN A 441 22.69 1.56 10.00
CA GLN A 441 21.44 2.15 10.48
C GLN A 441 21.68 3.01 11.72
N GLY A 442 20.79 3.96 11.98
CA GLY A 442 20.87 4.83 13.17
C GLY A 442 19.59 5.61 13.43
N LEU A 443 19.42 6.03 14.68
CA LEU A 443 18.35 6.93 15.13
C LEU A 443 18.99 8.19 15.74
N ALA A 444 18.52 9.37 15.36
CA ALA A 444 18.91 10.63 15.99
C ALA A 444 18.10 10.90 17.26
N VAL A 445 16.82 10.52 17.24
CA VAL A 445 15.85 10.74 18.33
C VAL A 445 14.88 9.56 18.37
N LYS A 446 14.51 9.14 19.58
CA LYS A 446 13.37 8.25 19.82
C LYS A 446 12.55 8.71 21.04
N ILE A 447 11.24 8.55 20.96
CA ILE A 447 10.27 8.72 22.04
C ILE A 447 9.59 7.37 22.23
N LEU A 448 9.60 6.85 23.46
CA LEU A 448 9.06 5.56 23.82
C LEU A 448 7.67 5.70 24.48
N GLN A 449 6.90 4.61 24.49
CA GLN A 449 5.54 4.59 25.05
C GLN A 449 5.50 4.93 26.55
N ASN A 450 6.58 4.66 27.28
CA ASN A 450 6.73 4.99 28.70
C ASN A 450 7.03 6.48 28.96
N GLY A 451 7.17 7.30 27.91
CA GLY A 451 7.47 8.74 27.99
C GLY A 451 8.96 9.08 27.89
N ASP A 452 9.85 8.09 27.81
CA ASP A 452 11.29 8.35 27.69
C ASP A 452 11.64 8.97 26.34
N ILE A 453 12.43 10.04 26.38
CA ILE A 453 13.00 10.71 25.20
C ILE A 453 14.51 10.51 25.20
N HIS A 454 15.03 9.93 24.11
CA HIS A 454 16.46 9.78 23.90
C HIS A 454 16.89 10.55 22.66
N THR A 455 17.97 11.33 22.79
CA THR A 455 18.52 12.15 21.70
C THR A 455 20.04 11.99 21.63
N ASP A 456 20.57 11.72 20.44
CA ASP A 456 22.03 11.68 20.19
C ASP A 456 22.63 13.09 19.97
N GLY A 457 21.77 14.11 19.90
CA GLY A 457 22.15 15.51 19.71
C GLY A 457 21.87 16.40 20.93
N THR A 458 21.84 17.71 20.69
CA THR A 458 21.61 18.72 21.74
C THR A 458 20.14 19.14 21.80
N LEU A 459 19.59 19.20 23.01
CA LEU A 459 18.36 19.95 23.30
C LEU A 459 18.75 21.38 23.71
N SER A 460 18.26 22.38 23.01
CA SER A 460 18.56 23.79 23.27
C SER A 460 17.32 24.58 23.65
N SER A 461 17.49 25.53 24.56
CA SER A 461 16.46 26.47 25.03
C SER A 461 17.04 27.88 25.02
N PRO A 462 16.25 28.93 24.69
CA PRO A 462 16.68 30.32 24.83
C PRO A 462 16.80 30.76 26.30
N CYS A 463 16.19 30.02 27.22
CA CYS A 463 16.26 30.20 28.66
C CYS A 463 17.55 29.60 29.23
N ALA A 464 17.95 29.97 30.46
CA ALA A 464 19.30 29.69 30.95
C ALA A 464 19.39 29.17 32.40
N ASP A 465 18.30 28.66 32.95
CA ASP A 465 18.25 28.12 34.32
C ASP A 465 17.52 26.78 34.42
N TYR A 466 17.94 25.97 35.39
CA TYR A 466 17.27 24.77 35.85
C TYR A 466 16.48 25.11 37.12
N ALA A 467 15.19 24.76 37.12
CA ALA A 467 14.28 25.02 38.23
C ALA A 467 13.48 23.78 38.61
N GLU A 468 13.03 23.73 39.87
CA GLU A 468 12.09 22.72 40.37
C GLU A 468 10.90 23.40 41.01
N PHE A 469 9.74 22.73 41.01
CA PHE A 469 8.55 23.26 41.65
C PHE A 469 8.59 23.10 43.17
N PHE A 470 8.23 24.16 43.89
CA PHE A 470 8.02 24.14 45.33
C PHE A 470 6.70 24.84 45.70
N GLU A 471 6.07 24.38 46.78
CA GLU A 471 4.84 24.96 47.30
C GLU A 471 5.15 26.10 48.28
N TRP A 472 4.45 27.23 48.17
CA TRP A 472 4.54 28.35 49.08
C TRP A 472 3.94 28.01 50.45
N GLN A 473 4.63 28.40 51.52
CA GLN A 473 4.13 28.21 52.89
C GLN A 473 2.78 28.90 53.12
N ASP A 474 2.57 30.06 52.50
CA ASP A 474 1.34 30.84 52.60
C ASP A 474 0.28 30.45 51.55
N GLY A 475 0.62 29.58 50.59
CA GLY A 475 -0.25 29.19 49.49
C GLY A 475 -0.49 30.26 48.42
N ASN A 476 0.15 31.43 48.50
CA ASN A 476 0.00 32.55 47.57
C ASN A 476 -1.48 32.88 47.22
N PRO A 477 -2.34 33.18 48.21
CA PRO A 477 -3.79 33.30 48.02
C PRO A 477 -4.17 34.45 47.06
N ASP A 478 -3.36 35.50 47.03
CA ASP A 478 -3.57 36.69 46.18
C ASP A 478 -3.02 36.54 44.76
N LYS A 479 -2.45 35.37 44.42
CA LYS A 479 -1.88 35.06 43.10
C LYS A 479 -0.82 36.06 42.66
N GLU A 480 0.05 36.45 43.58
CA GLU A 480 1.15 37.38 43.30
C GLU A 480 2.14 36.75 42.31
N ASP A 481 2.67 37.55 41.38
CA ASP A 481 3.89 37.20 40.65
C ASP A 481 5.09 37.42 41.58
N ARG A 482 5.72 36.31 41.96
CA ARG A 482 6.83 36.28 42.91
C ARG A 482 8.18 36.04 42.24
N ALA A 483 8.25 36.14 40.90
CA ALA A 483 9.49 35.99 40.14
C ALA A 483 10.61 36.91 40.66
N GLY A 484 11.84 36.40 40.68
CA GLY A 484 13.03 37.16 41.04
C GLY A 484 13.23 37.41 42.54
N TYR A 485 12.41 36.83 43.42
CA TYR A 485 12.70 36.79 44.85
C TYR A 485 13.56 35.57 45.21
N PHE A 486 14.56 35.78 46.06
CA PHE A 486 15.23 34.72 46.79
C PHE A 486 14.27 34.06 47.78
N VAL A 487 14.32 32.73 47.84
CA VAL A 487 13.51 31.93 48.75
C VAL A 487 14.34 30.96 49.57
N LYS A 488 13.84 30.62 50.76
CA LYS A 488 14.36 29.60 51.67
C LYS A 488 13.34 28.49 51.87
N LEU A 489 13.83 27.35 52.34
CA LEU A 489 12.99 26.22 52.74
C LEU A 489 12.49 26.40 54.18
N ILE A 490 11.20 26.16 54.41
CA ILE A 490 10.58 26.03 55.72
C ILE A 490 9.80 24.71 55.73
N GLY A 491 10.38 23.68 56.34
CA GLY A 491 9.88 22.31 56.21
C GLY A 491 10.08 21.81 54.77
N ASP A 492 9.00 21.51 54.07
CA ASP A 492 8.93 21.10 52.66
C ASP A 492 8.43 22.22 51.73
N LYS A 493 8.19 23.42 52.27
CA LYS A 493 7.63 24.59 51.56
C LYS A 493 8.62 25.74 51.45
N ILE A 494 8.30 26.74 50.64
CA ILE A 494 9.13 27.93 50.43
C ILE A 494 8.53 29.22 51.02
N ALA A 495 9.41 30.12 51.44
CA ALA A 495 9.11 31.50 51.81
C ALA A 495 10.25 32.42 51.35
N LYS A 496 9.99 33.74 51.25
CA LYS A 496 11.02 34.73 50.93
C LYS A 496 12.13 34.70 51.99
N THR A 497 13.38 34.94 51.60
CA THR A 497 14.51 35.02 52.54
C THR A 497 14.44 36.29 53.40
N ASP A 498 14.98 36.19 54.61
CA ASP A 498 15.34 37.30 55.49
C ASP A 498 16.82 37.68 55.30
N GLU A 499 17.32 38.65 56.07
CA GLU A 499 18.73 39.02 56.04
C GLU A 499 19.63 37.86 56.45
N PHE A 500 20.68 37.61 55.65
CA PHE A 500 21.72 36.61 55.91
C PHE A 500 21.26 35.14 55.82
N ASP A 501 20.03 34.89 55.38
CA ASP A 501 19.59 33.54 55.05
C ASP A 501 20.41 32.95 53.90
N THR A 502 20.54 31.63 53.92
CA THR A 502 21.03 30.87 52.77
C THR A 502 19.82 30.55 51.87
N PRO A 503 19.76 31.09 50.65
CA PRO A 503 18.64 30.81 49.75
C PRO A 503 18.71 29.38 49.23
N LEU A 504 17.54 28.74 49.12
CA LEU A 504 17.34 27.53 48.32
C LEU A 504 17.49 27.86 46.83
N GLY A 505 16.96 29.01 46.40
CA GLY A 505 16.94 29.42 45.01
C GLY A 505 16.29 30.78 44.82
N VAL A 506 16.04 31.12 43.56
CA VAL A 506 15.29 32.31 43.14
C VAL A 506 14.05 31.85 42.39
N ILE A 507 12.90 32.48 42.60
CA ILE A 507 11.72 32.17 41.78
C ILE A 507 12.01 32.50 40.32
N SER A 508 12.09 31.47 39.49
CA SER A 508 12.36 31.61 38.06
C SER A 508 11.08 32.01 37.33
N ALA A 509 11.18 33.05 36.49
CA ALA A 509 10.10 33.47 35.62
C ALA A 509 9.97 32.60 34.35
N MET A 510 11.10 32.06 33.88
CA MET A 510 11.19 31.41 32.57
C MET A 510 12.28 30.34 32.57
N PRO A 511 12.09 29.24 33.31
CA PRO A 511 13.07 28.17 33.41
C PRO A 511 13.32 27.47 32.07
N ALA A 512 14.55 27.05 31.83
CA ALA A 512 14.92 26.27 30.65
C ALA A 512 14.52 24.80 30.78
N ILE A 513 14.64 24.25 31.98
CA ILE A 513 14.25 22.90 32.35
C ILE A 513 13.52 22.99 33.70
N ILE A 514 12.38 22.31 33.79
CA ILE A 514 11.55 22.26 35.01
C ILE A 514 11.51 20.81 35.51
N GLY A 515 12.06 20.58 36.70
CA GLY A 515 11.84 19.35 37.47
C GLY A 515 10.57 19.41 38.32
N ASP A 516 10.06 18.24 38.69
CA ASP A 516 8.86 18.07 39.55
C ASP A 516 7.60 18.83 39.09
N SER A 517 7.37 18.93 37.77
CA SER A 517 6.23 19.70 37.23
C SER A 517 4.87 19.02 37.38
N GLY A 518 4.82 17.69 37.29
CA GLY A 518 3.57 16.93 37.32
C GLY A 518 2.63 17.25 36.14
N GLU A 519 3.13 17.74 34.99
CA GLU A 519 2.26 18.29 33.94
C GLU A 519 1.19 17.33 33.40
N MET A 520 1.46 16.03 33.34
CA MET A 520 0.60 15.06 32.64
C MET A 520 -0.42 14.36 33.54
N HIS A 521 -0.15 14.26 34.84
CA HIS A 521 -1.04 13.61 35.79
C HIS A 521 -0.68 13.94 37.24
N TRP A 522 -1.62 13.68 38.14
CA TRP A 522 -1.34 13.72 39.58
C TRP A 522 -0.13 12.86 39.92
N GLN A 523 0.79 13.39 40.72
CA GLN A 523 2.06 12.72 41.06
C GLN A 523 1.86 11.32 41.67
N GLY A 524 0.76 11.12 42.40
CA GLY A 524 0.41 9.86 43.05
C GLY A 524 -0.41 8.91 42.18
N LYS A 525 -0.57 9.16 40.87
CA LYS A 525 -1.42 8.34 39.99
C LYS A 525 -0.97 6.88 39.92
N PHE A 526 0.33 6.62 39.96
CA PHE A 526 0.90 5.29 39.85
C PHE A 526 1.56 4.86 41.16
N VAL A 527 1.60 3.56 41.41
CA VAL A 527 2.35 2.98 42.52
C VAL A 527 3.85 3.09 42.22
N THR A 528 4.61 3.64 43.16
CA THR A 528 6.07 3.79 43.06
C THR A 528 6.77 3.07 44.21
N ASP A 529 8.05 2.72 44.01
CA ASP A 529 8.93 2.30 45.10
C ASP A 529 9.41 3.48 45.96
N ASP A 530 10.20 3.20 47.00
CA ASP A 530 10.75 4.20 47.93
C ASP A 530 11.65 5.25 47.25
N PHE A 531 12.07 5.03 46.01
CA PHE A 531 12.90 5.94 45.21
C PHE A 531 12.09 6.67 44.13
N GLY A 532 10.77 6.48 44.07
CA GLY A 532 9.87 7.12 43.10
C GLY A 532 9.79 6.42 41.75
N ARG A 533 10.34 5.20 41.60
CA ARG A 533 10.27 4.44 40.34
C ARG A 533 8.91 3.78 40.21
N VAL A 534 8.22 4.02 39.09
CA VAL A 534 6.90 3.43 38.78
C VAL A 534 7.00 1.92 38.67
N GLN A 535 6.07 1.21 39.31
CA GLN A 535 5.96 -0.24 39.22
C GLN A 535 5.02 -0.65 38.08
N TYR A 536 5.35 -1.74 37.40
CA TYR A 536 4.62 -2.27 36.26
C TYR A 536 4.17 -3.71 36.50
N HIS A 537 3.14 -4.14 35.80
CA HIS A 537 2.65 -5.51 35.79
C HIS A 537 2.18 -5.92 34.39
N ASP A 538 2.25 -7.21 34.09
CA ASP A 538 1.70 -7.76 32.85
C ASP A 538 0.18 -7.87 32.98
N VAL A 539 -0.54 -7.30 32.01
CA VAL A 539 -1.99 -7.35 31.89
C VAL A 539 -2.35 -8.16 30.66
N LEU A 540 -3.18 -9.18 30.85
CA LEU A 540 -3.73 -9.97 29.75
C LEU A 540 -4.81 -9.16 29.04
N ILE A 541 -4.56 -8.79 27.80
CA ILE A 541 -5.53 -8.18 26.89
C ILE A 541 -6.19 -9.31 26.09
N PRO A 542 -7.51 -9.53 26.26
CA PRO A 542 -8.20 -10.61 25.57
C PRO A 542 -8.22 -10.38 24.06
N ALA A 543 -8.36 -11.46 23.30
CA ALA A 543 -8.51 -11.38 21.85
C ALA A 543 -9.72 -10.52 21.46
N VAL A 544 -9.56 -9.67 20.44
CA VAL A 544 -10.64 -8.87 19.87
C VAL A 544 -11.24 -9.66 18.71
N THR A 545 -12.56 -9.83 18.73
CA THR A 545 -13.33 -10.52 17.69
C THR A 545 -14.24 -9.56 16.94
N ASP A 546 -14.48 -9.82 15.66
CA ASP A 546 -15.52 -9.13 14.89
C ASP A 546 -16.93 -9.65 15.26
N GLU A 547 -17.95 -9.04 14.66
CA GLU A 547 -19.36 -9.46 14.87
C GLU A 547 -19.63 -10.91 14.45
N ASP A 548 -18.77 -11.48 13.60
CA ASP A 548 -18.86 -12.86 13.09
C ASP A 548 -18.02 -13.86 13.91
N GLY A 549 -17.31 -13.39 14.95
CA GLY A 549 -16.48 -14.20 15.84
C GLY A 549 -15.07 -14.50 15.32
N ASN A 550 -14.62 -13.87 14.24
CA ASN A 550 -13.24 -13.99 13.77
C ASN A 550 -12.30 -13.15 14.62
N ILE A 551 -11.14 -13.70 14.98
CA ILE A 551 -10.11 -12.99 15.74
C ILE A 551 -9.47 -11.93 14.84
N ILE A 552 -9.66 -10.65 15.20
CA ILE A 552 -9.05 -9.49 14.54
C ILE A 552 -7.70 -9.16 15.20
N GLU A 553 -7.64 -9.28 16.53
CA GLU A 553 -6.42 -9.14 17.31
C GLU A 553 -6.32 -10.32 18.28
N GLU A 554 -5.17 -11.00 18.28
CA GLU A 554 -4.89 -12.11 19.20
C GLU A 554 -4.78 -11.62 20.65
N GLU A 555 -5.06 -12.53 21.59
CA GLU A 555 -4.78 -12.32 23.01
C GLU A 555 -3.28 -12.01 23.21
N ARG A 556 -2.98 -11.00 24.02
CA ARG A 556 -1.60 -10.57 24.29
C ARG A 556 -1.42 -10.10 25.72
N TYR A 557 -0.18 -10.16 26.19
CA TYR A 557 0.20 -9.48 27.43
C TYR A 557 0.73 -8.09 27.12
N GLU A 558 0.28 -7.09 27.86
CA GLU A 558 0.81 -5.73 27.83
C GLU A 558 1.39 -5.36 29.19
N LEU A 559 2.59 -4.78 29.20
CA LEU A 559 3.20 -4.24 30.41
C LEU A 559 2.59 -2.87 30.71
N GLN A 560 1.82 -2.75 31.79
CA GLN A 560 1.12 -1.52 32.18
C GLN A 560 1.59 -1.00 33.54
N PRO A 561 1.57 0.33 33.79
CA PRO A 561 1.88 0.88 35.11
C PRO A 561 0.74 0.60 36.10
N ILE A 562 1.09 0.24 37.34
CA ILE A 562 0.11 -0.07 38.38
C ILE A 562 -0.54 1.23 38.87
N LEU A 563 -1.87 1.34 38.75
CA LEU A 563 -2.62 2.48 39.27
C LEU A 563 -2.66 2.47 40.79
N ASN A 564 -2.46 3.63 41.40
CA ASN A 564 -2.63 3.82 42.84
C ASN A 564 -4.13 3.75 43.21
N PRO A 565 -4.55 2.91 44.17
CA PRO A 565 -5.93 2.83 44.64
C PRO A 565 -6.52 4.17 45.13
N ASP A 566 -5.68 5.10 45.59
CA ASP A 566 -6.10 6.42 46.04
C ASP A 566 -6.34 7.41 44.87
N TRP A 567 -6.00 7.03 43.64
CA TRP A 567 -6.23 7.85 42.46
C TRP A 567 -7.71 7.79 42.04
N ASP A 568 -8.36 8.95 42.10
CA ASP A 568 -9.75 9.15 41.69
C ASP A 568 -9.82 9.66 40.24
N ASN A 569 -10.24 8.78 39.33
CA ASN A 569 -10.35 9.10 37.90
C ASN A 569 -11.49 10.08 37.56
N THR A 570 -12.38 10.39 38.50
CA THR A 570 -13.48 11.34 38.30
C THR A 570 -13.09 12.78 38.60
N ARG A 571 -11.95 12.99 39.28
CA ARG A 571 -11.43 14.32 39.60
C ARG A 571 -10.62 14.87 38.44
N GLU A 572 -10.92 16.11 38.06
CA GLU A 572 -10.08 16.87 37.15
C GLU A 572 -8.73 17.18 37.82
N TYR A 573 -7.63 16.84 37.13
CA TYR A 573 -6.30 17.15 37.60
C TYR A 573 -5.86 18.53 37.08
N VAL A 574 -5.44 19.41 37.99
CA VAL A 574 -4.83 20.71 37.66
C VAL A 574 -3.32 20.62 37.88
N PRO A 575 -2.51 20.73 36.81
CA PRO A 575 -1.04 20.75 36.91
C PRO A 575 -0.51 21.84 37.84
N ARG A 576 0.66 21.60 38.45
CA ARG A 576 1.31 22.56 39.37
C ARG A 576 1.50 23.93 38.72
N LEU A 577 1.86 23.97 37.45
CA LEU A 577 2.03 25.22 36.69
C LEU A 577 0.79 26.12 36.68
N LYS A 578 -0.42 25.55 36.87
CA LYS A 578 -1.69 26.29 36.90
C LYS A 578 -2.19 26.60 38.32
N ARG A 579 -1.42 26.23 39.35
CA ARG A 579 -1.79 26.36 40.77
C ARG A 579 -0.97 27.48 41.43
N PRO A 580 -1.59 28.54 41.98
CA PRO A 580 -0.88 29.71 42.49
C PRO A 580 0.04 29.41 43.68
N GLU A 581 -0.27 28.37 44.46
CA GLU A 581 0.55 27.92 45.58
C GLU A 581 1.87 27.28 45.14
N TRP A 582 2.06 26.93 43.86
CA TRP A 582 3.31 26.37 43.34
C TRP A 582 4.11 27.42 42.58
N SER A 583 5.43 27.37 42.69
CA SER A 583 6.33 28.21 41.90
C SER A 583 7.61 27.48 41.54
N THR A 584 8.16 27.79 40.36
CA THR A 584 9.44 27.26 39.90
C THR A 584 10.58 28.00 40.60
N VAL A 585 11.39 27.28 41.36
CA VAL A 585 12.58 27.79 42.04
C VAL A 585 13.80 27.44 41.20
N GLY A 586 14.40 28.44 40.56
CA GLY A 586 15.67 28.32 39.85
C GLY A 586 16.80 28.08 40.85
N VAL A 587 17.41 26.89 40.76
CA VAL A 587 18.50 26.45 41.64
C VAL A 587 19.87 26.53 40.95
N LEU A 588 19.89 26.73 39.64
CA LEU A 588 21.12 26.89 38.87
C LEU A 588 20.84 27.70 37.60
N GLY A 589 21.66 28.71 37.31
CA GLY A 589 21.63 29.37 36.01
C GLY A 589 21.66 30.90 36.06
N LYS A 590 21.27 31.53 34.95
CA LYS A 590 21.17 32.99 34.87
C LYS A 590 19.76 33.45 35.25
N LEU A 591 19.63 34.07 36.41
CA LEU A 591 18.34 34.46 36.99
C LEU A 591 18.27 35.97 37.20
N VAL A 592 17.11 36.55 36.93
CA VAL A 592 16.85 37.96 37.24
C VAL A 592 16.31 38.05 38.66
N VAL A 593 16.92 38.92 39.47
CA VAL A 593 16.50 39.16 40.86
C VAL A 593 16.19 40.63 41.09
N TYR A 594 15.27 40.89 42.01
CA TYR A 594 15.05 42.24 42.53
C TYR A 594 16.23 42.67 43.40
N ASP A 595 16.60 43.94 43.34
CA ASP A 595 17.60 44.55 44.21
C ASP A 595 17.17 45.94 44.72
N ASP A 596 18.03 46.62 45.47
CA ASP A 596 17.79 47.97 46.02
C ASP A 596 18.31 49.10 45.12
N GLY A 597 18.77 48.78 43.91
CA GLY A 597 19.32 49.72 42.93
C GLY A 597 20.83 49.96 43.10
N THR A 598 21.47 49.35 44.09
CA THR A 598 22.89 49.58 44.39
C THR A 598 23.84 48.63 43.65
N LEU A 599 23.35 47.47 43.20
CA LEU A 599 24.18 46.44 42.57
C LEU A 599 24.62 46.86 41.16
N GLN A 600 25.91 46.71 40.87
CA GLN A 600 26.53 46.95 39.57
C GLN A 600 27.08 45.65 38.96
N PRO A 601 27.21 45.55 37.62
CA PRO A 601 27.90 44.43 36.98
C PRO A 601 29.31 44.23 37.58
N GLY A 602 29.64 42.98 37.93
CA GLY A 602 30.89 42.62 38.60
C GLY A 602 30.83 42.60 40.13
N ASP A 603 29.76 43.12 40.74
CA ASP A 603 29.52 42.97 42.18
C ASP A 603 29.19 41.51 42.55
N LEU A 604 29.35 41.18 43.83
CA LEU A 604 28.74 40.01 44.45
C LEU A 604 27.47 40.44 45.19
N CYS A 605 26.42 39.63 45.10
CA CYS A 605 25.19 39.83 45.86
C CYS A 605 24.89 38.63 46.76
N ARG A 606 24.09 38.87 47.79
CA ARG A 606 23.53 37.83 48.68
C ARG A 606 22.04 38.07 48.86
N ALA A 607 21.34 37.08 49.41
CA ALA A 607 19.97 37.24 49.86
C ALA A 607 19.88 38.28 51.00
N GLY A 608 18.94 39.21 50.87
CA GLY A 608 18.55 40.19 51.87
C GLY A 608 17.09 40.03 52.30
N ALA A 609 16.65 40.91 53.21
CA ALA A 609 15.27 40.90 53.71
C ALA A 609 14.23 40.99 52.58
N GLY A 610 13.17 40.19 52.71
CA GLY A 610 12.07 40.16 51.76
C GLY A 610 12.44 39.57 50.40
N GLY A 611 13.50 38.75 50.33
CA GLY A 611 13.91 38.06 49.10
C GLY A 611 14.65 38.92 48.09
N LYS A 612 15.07 40.14 48.43
CA LYS A 612 15.80 41.03 47.50
C LYS A 612 17.31 40.81 47.59
N ALA A 613 17.99 40.95 46.46
CA ALA A 613 19.44 40.94 46.37
C ALA A 613 20.02 42.20 47.03
N VAL A 614 21.04 42.01 47.87
CA VAL A 614 21.82 43.11 48.45
C VAL A 614 23.31 42.87 48.21
N LYS A 615 24.09 43.96 48.18
CA LYS A 615 25.54 43.88 47.97
C LYS A 615 26.22 43.02 49.05
N SER A 616 27.12 42.15 48.60
CA SER A 616 27.94 41.32 49.48
C SER A 616 29.41 41.72 49.39
N ILE A 617 30.10 41.67 50.53
CA ILE A 617 31.52 42.04 50.65
C ILE A 617 32.42 40.83 50.41
N SER A 618 32.02 39.67 50.94
CA SER A 618 32.70 38.39 50.76
C SER A 618 31.65 37.31 50.58
N ASN A 619 31.83 36.46 49.56
CA ASN A 619 30.91 35.40 49.14
C ASN A 619 29.56 35.90 48.59
N GLY A 620 28.95 35.14 47.69
CA GLY A 620 27.68 35.48 47.06
C GLY A 620 27.63 35.13 45.59
N TYR A 621 26.59 35.61 44.92
CA TYR A 621 26.30 35.37 43.51
C TYR A 621 26.78 36.56 42.67
N PRO A 622 27.54 36.32 41.59
CA PRO A 622 28.05 37.40 40.78
C PRO A 622 26.92 38.04 39.96
N VAL A 623 26.92 39.38 39.96
CA VAL A 623 26.03 40.20 39.16
C VAL A 623 26.60 40.31 37.75
N LEU A 624 25.86 39.79 36.77
CA LEU A 624 26.27 39.74 35.38
C LEU A 624 25.92 41.04 34.64
N LYS A 625 24.72 41.57 34.90
CA LYS A 625 24.17 42.71 34.16
C LYS A 625 23.06 43.39 34.97
N ARG A 626 22.96 44.73 34.89
CA ARG A 626 21.76 45.46 35.33
C ARG A 626 20.67 45.37 34.26
N VAL A 627 19.47 44.98 34.68
CA VAL A 627 18.31 44.77 33.79
C VAL A 627 17.37 45.98 33.82
N SER A 628 17.08 46.51 35.00
CA SER A 628 16.27 47.72 35.22
C SER A 628 16.77 48.49 36.46
N GLU A 629 16.08 49.55 36.87
CA GLU A 629 16.40 50.31 38.09
C GLU A 629 16.39 49.46 39.37
N ASP A 630 15.58 48.41 39.39
CA ASP A 630 15.31 47.56 40.56
C ASP A 630 15.63 46.08 40.35
N LYS A 631 16.27 45.71 39.22
CA LYS A 631 16.59 44.31 38.89
C LYS A 631 17.97 44.14 38.28
N VAL A 632 18.59 43.03 38.65
CA VAL A 632 19.87 42.58 38.09
C VAL A 632 19.80 41.12 37.66
N LEU A 633 20.57 40.77 36.64
CA LEU A 633 20.82 39.40 36.23
C LEU A 633 22.02 38.87 37.00
N ILE A 634 21.84 37.74 37.67
CA ILE A 634 22.89 37.06 38.44
C ILE A 634 23.17 35.68 37.85
N TRP A 635 24.36 35.14 38.13
CA TRP A 635 24.60 33.71 38.03
C TRP A 635 24.32 33.07 39.39
N PHE A 636 23.20 32.36 39.49
CA PHE A 636 22.84 31.63 40.69
C PHE A 636 23.38 30.21 40.65
N ARG A 637 23.85 29.74 41.82
CA ARG A 637 24.26 28.36 42.06
C ARG A 637 23.82 28.01 43.48
N GLY A 638 22.80 27.15 43.58
CA GLY A 638 22.24 26.66 44.84
C GLY A 638 23.24 25.91 45.70
#